data_AF-A0A3S3N028-F1
#
_entry.id   AF-A0A3S3N028-F1
#
_cell.length_a   1.000
_cell.length_b   1.000
_cell.length_c   1.000
_cell.angle_alpha   90.00
_cell.angle_beta   90.00
_cell.angle_gamma   90.00
#
_symmetry.space_group_name_H-M   'P 1'
#
loop_
_entity.id
_entity.type
_entity.pdbx_description
1 polymer ?
#
loop_
_entity_poly.entity_id
_entity_poly.type
_entity_poly.pdbx_seq_one_letter_code
_entity_poly.pdbx_strand_id
1 'polypeptide(L)'
;MEVQNRKPGPWLVFQQGKRERSQTFFDMATGSYHVRSIKQMRKKDVWLSSHGFLLLRDLSGRLSLFNPVSLIEFELPQLTTHHCDWMCVLSAPPTDPNCHLLLITSEAPILCFCRIKQDTKFSEVKFNHFDNNDHFSDVISCKGKTYFLTYQRRFGEINVGAGNCFPTLIFLDVGKPSPPAWHLTKDFLVESSGEVFLVFQIFQGASRWIFSFIIFKMDFSQMKWVHVKSIGDRLFFLSEGCSQSCSALKSGLGGDQIFFFLPDDISLYSFHIKERSISVDLTCPDLQPPWKSPFWVMNASKVKVAMKKMRQRSVNIKVDTKNIQLININEKAVGVEMVDETVIVKMSIDERPWSDLPTDIVMLIATRLTSVAYAQMRSICKSWRSIIPPVWLPLTPCLIFHDEMNGPCKLFDPLSKRVYAANIPELHGATFHFSKGGWLLVSFENKSIFFFNPFTRERIGLPDLDYPFSSISFSSMPTSLDCVVFAIFNGRSFDDICICTCSPGAQSWATYLRGEGVYPLFRVDSTNPIFHNGVFYCLGQQGNLGVYNVIEDTWTVLKNPTPLQLPIGLCFLIESEGQLLFVYNRRTQIHVFTLDESKMVWVEVEVLEDLALFLSRSTSLAMTVDKQATAASIRDMKNKIYFSRFREDSHGPLFYDMESKSHLLDFYKSKEFIKCTWIDPTGFEFGLDSQGNLLSVTSRFR
;
A
#
# COMPACT_ATOMS: atom_id res chain seq x y z
N MET A 1 -36.51 22.55 2.22
CA MET A 1 -35.55 21.70 1.49
C MET A 1 -36.35 20.64 0.75
N GLU A 2 -36.43 20.71 -0.58
CA GLU A 2 -36.80 19.54 -1.37
C GLU A 2 -35.63 18.56 -1.31
N VAL A 3 -35.80 17.49 -0.53
CA VAL A 3 -34.87 16.35 -0.50
C VAL A 3 -35.15 15.54 -1.76
N GLN A 4 -34.54 15.93 -2.89
CA GLN A 4 -34.46 15.04 -4.05
C GLN A 4 -33.75 13.75 -3.61
N ASN A 5 -34.35 12.61 -3.97
CA ASN A 5 -33.89 11.22 -3.78
C ASN A 5 -32.35 11.04 -3.78
N ARG A 6 -31.69 11.29 -2.65
CA ARG A 6 -30.27 10.94 -2.47
C ARG A 6 -30.18 9.50 -1.98
N LYS A 7 -29.38 8.68 -2.67
CA LYS A 7 -28.97 7.38 -2.16
C LYS A 7 -28.22 7.60 -0.83
N PRO A 8 -28.54 6.88 0.26
CA PRO A 8 -27.82 7.01 1.51
C PRO A 8 -26.36 6.58 1.32
N GLY A 9 -25.43 7.51 1.54
CA GLY A 9 -23.99 7.28 1.49
C GLY A 9 -23.32 7.56 2.85
N PRO A 10 -22.17 6.94 3.13
CA PRO A 10 -21.35 7.27 4.29
C PRO A 10 -20.78 8.69 4.14
N TRP A 11 -20.81 9.45 5.22
CA TRP A 11 -20.16 10.76 5.31
C TRP A 11 -18.92 10.67 6.17
N LEU A 12 -17.85 11.27 5.68
CA LEU A 12 -16.65 11.53 6.45
C LEU A 12 -16.73 12.94 7.05
N VAL A 13 -16.49 13.08 8.35
CA VAL A 13 -16.66 14.35 9.05
C VAL A 13 -15.38 14.78 9.74
N PHE A 14 -14.92 15.99 9.43
CA PHE A 14 -13.81 16.66 10.12
C PHE A 14 -14.36 17.77 11.02
N GLN A 15 -13.87 17.85 12.26
CA GLN A 15 -14.08 19.01 13.12
C GLN A 15 -12.88 19.96 12.98
N GLN A 16 -13.13 21.22 12.60
CA GLN A 16 -12.07 22.16 12.24
C GLN A 16 -12.25 23.58 12.84
N GLY A 17 -11.12 24.29 12.92
CA GLY A 17 -11.02 25.69 13.36
C GLY A 17 -10.85 25.86 14.88
N LYS A 18 -10.43 27.07 15.30
CA LYS A 18 -10.26 27.39 16.74
C LYS A 18 -11.54 27.12 17.52
N ARG A 19 -11.48 26.17 18.47
CA ARG A 19 -12.60 25.68 19.30
C ARG A 19 -13.69 24.93 18.51
N GLU A 20 -13.35 24.22 17.43
CA GLU A 20 -14.22 23.26 16.71
C GLU A 20 -15.58 23.85 16.29
N ARG A 21 -15.57 25.09 15.80
CA ARG A 21 -16.82 25.79 15.47
C ARG A 21 -17.46 25.30 14.18
N SER A 22 -16.69 24.64 13.32
CA SER A 22 -17.14 24.21 12.00
C SER A 22 -16.85 22.73 11.79
N GLN A 23 -17.71 22.09 11.00
CA GLN A 23 -17.60 20.70 10.59
C GLN A 23 -17.59 20.63 9.06
N THR A 24 -16.63 19.90 8.51
CA THR A 24 -16.55 19.62 7.08
C THR A 24 -17.08 18.22 6.85
N PHE A 25 -18.13 18.10 6.04
CA PHE A 25 -18.75 16.84 5.67
C PHE A 25 -18.33 16.51 4.24
N PHE A 26 -17.64 15.39 4.05
CA PHE A 26 -17.34 14.83 2.74
C PHE A 26 -18.28 13.66 2.45
N ASP A 27 -19.00 13.75 1.33
CA ASP A 27 -19.93 12.71 0.89
C ASP A 27 -19.21 11.74 -0.05
N MET A 28 -19.02 10.50 0.43
CA MET A 28 -18.32 9.45 -0.32
C MET A 28 -19.02 9.10 -1.64
N ALA A 29 -20.34 9.26 -1.73
CA ALA A 29 -21.09 8.85 -2.91
C ALA A 29 -21.01 9.89 -4.04
N THR A 30 -20.84 11.18 -3.70
CA THR A 30 -20.77 12.27 -4.69
C THR A 30 -19.36 12.83 -4.88
N GLY A 31 -18.43 12.52 -3.98
CA GLY A 31 -17.07 13.08 -4.00
C GLY A 31 -17.02 14.57 -3.65
N SER A 32 -18.06 15.12 -3.03
CA SER A 32 -18.16 16.55 -2.71
C SER A 32 -18.12 16.79 -1.21
N TYR A 33 -17.46 17.87 -0.77
CA TYR A 33 -17.52 18.31 0.63
C TYR A 33 -18.28 19.61 0.83
N HIS A 34 -18.82 19.77 2.03
CA HIS A 34 -19.51 20.97 2.48
C HIS A 34 -19.09 21.33 3.90
N VAL A 35 -18.80 22.62 4.13
CA VAL A 35 -18.56 23.15 5.47
C VAL A 35 -19.89 23.61 6.07
N ARG A 36 -20.14 23.20 7.31
CA ARG A 36 -21.30 23.59 8.12
C ARG A 36 -20.86 23.92 9.53
N SER A 37 -21.74 24.54 10.28
CA SER A 37 -21.52 24.83 11.70
C SER A 37 -22.75 24.37 12.49
N ILE A 38 -22.68 23.16 13.00
CA ILE A 38 -23.73 22.53 13.80
C ILE A 38 -23.53 22.95 15.25
N LYS A 39 -24.48 23.73 15.78
CA LYS A 39 -24.37 24.34 17.12
C LYS A 39 -24.11 23.30 18.21
N GLN A 40 -24.79 22.15 18.15
CA GLN A 40 -24.71 21.05 19.10
C GLN A 40 -23.34 20.37 19.15
N MET A 41 -22.58 20.44 18.06
CA MET A 41 -21.25 19.81 17.94
C MET A 41 -20.09 20.79 18.17
N ARG A 42 -20.37 22.07 18.47
CA ARG A 42 -19.32 23.06 18.71
C ARG A 42 -18.66 22.80 20.05
N LYS A 43 -17.32 22.75 20.07
CA LYS A 43 -16.52 22.51 21.29
C LYS A 43 -16.86 21.18 21.98
N LYS A 44 -17.25 20.18 21.20
CA LYS A 44 -17.56 18.84 21.70
C LYS A 44 -16.80 17.82 20.86
N ASP A 45 -16.16 16.88 21.54
CA ASP A 45 -15.56 15.70 20.94
C ASP A 45 -16.62 14.69 20.54
N VAL A 46 -16.37 13.95 19.46
CA VAL A 46 -17.22 12.82 19.04
C VAL A 46 -16.53 11.52 19.41
N TRP A 47 -17.14 10.75 20.32
CA TRP A 47 -16.59 9.49 20.82
C TRP A 47 -17.15 8.25 20.10
N LEU A 48 -18.35 8.35 19.54
CA LEU A 48 -19.01 7.25 18.85
C LEU A 48 -19.95 7.80 17.79
N SER A 49 -20.05 7.07 16.68
CA SER A 49 -21.10 7.24 15.68
C SER A 49 -21.75 5.87 15.43
N SER A 50 -23.00 5.71 15.86
CA SER A 50 -23.73 4.44 15.73
C SER A 50 -25.24 4.68 15.66
N HIS A 51 -25.94 3.87 14.85
CA HIS A 51 -27.38 3.98 14.61
C HIS A 51 -27.86 5.39 14.20
N GLY A 52 -26.99 6.18 13.55
CA GLY A 52 -27.26 7.56 13.17
C GLY A 52 -27.21 8.58 14.34
N PHE A 53 -26.74 8.17 15.51
CA PHE A 53 -26.48 9.03 16.67
C PHE A 53 -24.98 9.22 16.88
N LEU A 54 -24.60 10.39 17.39
CA LEU A 54 -23.26 10.76 17.79
C LEU A 54 -23.20 10.85 19.32
N LEU A 55 -22.23 10.20 19.94
CA LEU A 55 -21.90 10.44 21.34
C LEU A 55 -20.95 11.63 21.42
N LEU A 56 -21.41 12.72 22.01
CA LEU A 56 -20.70 13.97 22.13
C LEU A 56 -20.19 14.16 23.56
N ARG A 57 -18.95 14.64 23.71
CA ARG A 57 -18.36 15.04 25.00
C ARG A 57 -17.98 16.50 24.96
N ASP A 58 -18.52 17.31 25.88
CA ASP A 58 -18.12 18.72 25.98
C ASP A 58 -16.81 18.91 26.79
N LEU A 59 -16.28 20.13 26.77
CA LEU A 59 -15.05 20.50 27.49
C LEU A 59 -15.15 20.32 29.02
N SER A 60 -16.35 20.24 29.59
CA SER A 60 -16.58 19.95 31.01
C SER A 60 -16.68 18.45 31.31
N GLY A 61 -16.62 17.60 30.27
CA GLY A 61 -16.73 16.16 30.39
C GLY A 61 -18.16 15.62 30.37
N ARG A 62 -19.17 16.47 30.10
CA ARG A 62 -20.57 16.00 30.01
C ARG A 62 -20.81 15.30 28.68
N LEU A 63 -21.57 14.21 28.74
CA LEU A 63 -21.89 13.37 27.59
C LEU A 63 -23.31 13.66 27.10
N SER A 64 -23.51 13.69 25.78
CA SER A 64 -24.84 13.71 25.18
C SER A 64 -24.91 12.86 23.91
N LEU A 65 -26.06 12.24 23.64
CA LEU A 65 -26.33 11.55 22.39
C LEU A 65 -27.13 12.46 21.46
N PHE A 66 -26.57 12.78 20.31
CA PHE A 66 -27.15 13.71 19.35
C PHE A 66 -27.37 13.04 17.98
N ASN A 67 -28.56 13.19 17.42
CA ASN A 67 -28.86 12.75 16.07
C ASN A 67 -28.79 13.94 15.10
N PRO A 68 -27.81 14.01 14.18
CA PRO A 68 -27.64 15.16 13.29
C PRO A 68 -28.74 15.30 12.24
N VAL A 69 -29.55 14.27 12.00
CA VAL A 69 -30.63 14.29 10.99
C VAL A 69 -31.96 14.73 11.62
N SER A 70 -32.35 14.13 12.74
CA SER A 70 -33.60 14.45 13.46
C SER A 70 -33.46 15.61 14.44
N LEU A 71 -32.22 16.01 14.75
CA LEU A 71 -31.87 17.03 15.75
C LEU A 71 -32.27 16.69 17.19
N ILE A 72 -32.63 15.42 17.46
CA ILE A 72 -32.92 14.92 18.81
C ILE A 72 -31.60 14.83 19.60
N GLU A 73 -31.61 15.30 20.84
CA GLU A 73 -30.50 15.20 21.78
C GLU A 73 -30.99 14.59 23.10
N PHE A 74 -30.22 13.65 23.65
CA PHE A 74 -30.40 13.09 24.98
C PHE A 74 -29.18 13.45 25.83
N GLU A 75 -29.40 14.12 26.97
CA GLU A 75 -28.34 14.28 27.95
C GLU A 75 -28.09 12.96 28.68
N LEU A 76 -26.82 12.65 28.91
CA LEU A 76 -26.40 11.47 29.65
C LEU A 76 -25.89 11.86 31.04
N PRO A 77 -25.90 10.90 32.00
CA PRO A 77 -25.30 11.15 33.30
C PRO A 77 -23.84 11.59 33.21
N GLN A 78 -23.34 12.23 34.27
CA GLN A 78 -21.93 12.60 34.33
C GLN A 78 -21.06 11.36 34.56
N LEU A 79 -20.00 11.21 33.78
CA LEU A 79 -18.98 10.18 34.01
C LEU A 79 -18.03 10.67 35.10
N THR A 80 -17.96 9.95 36.22
CA THR A 80 -17.13 10.31 37.39
C THR A 80 -15.68 9.86 37.26
N THR A 81 -15.41 8.90 36.38
CA THR A 81 -14.08 8.36 36.11
C THR A 81 -13.40 9.06 34.94
N HIS A 82 -12.09 9.28 35.07
CA HIS A 82 -11.27 9.91 34.04
C HIS A 82 -10.24 8.91 33.50
N HIS A 83 -10.51 8.39 32.31
CA HIS A 83 -9.57 7.61 31.48
C HIS A 83 -9.40 8.33 30.14
N CYS A 84 -8.23 8.16 29.51
CA CYS A 84 -7.88 8.88 28.30
C CYS A 84 -8.34 8.18 27.01
N ASP A 85 -8.73 6.90 27.07
CA ASP A 85 -8.83 5.99 25.93
C ASP A 85 -10.17 5.22 25.86
N TRP A 86 -11.28 5.90 26.18
CA TRP A 86 -12.59 5.26 26.15
C TRP A 86 -13.00 4.77 24.76
N MET A 87 -13.33 3.48 24.67
CA MET A 87 -14.03 2.86 23.56
C MET A 87 -15.50 2.70 23.92
N CYS A 88 -16.39 3.09 23.00
CA CYS A 88 -17.81 3.22 23.28
C CYS A 88 -18.65 2.36 22.33
N VAL A 89 -19.72 1.75 22.84
CA VAL A 89 -20.69 1.06 22.00
C VAL A 89 -22.13 1.28 22.47
N LEU A 90 -23.04 1.42 21.51
CA LEU A 90 -24.48 1.35 21.75
C LEU A 90 -24.95 -0.09 21.45
N SER A 91 -25.69 -0.68 22.37
CA SER A 91 -26.28 -2.03 22.19
C SER A 91 -27.42 -2.06 21.16
N ALA A 92 -28.12 -0.95 20.99
CA ALA A 92 -29.25 -0.77 20.10
C ALA A 92 -29.42 0.73 19.77
N PRO A 93 -30.32 1.13 18.84
CA PRO A 93 -30.66 2.53 18.66
C PRO A 93 -31.15 3.18 19.97
N PRO A 94 -30.75 4.42 20.32
CA PRO A 94 -31.19 5.12 21.54
C PRO A 94 -32.71 5.33 21.70
N THR A 95 -33.47 5.07 20.63
CA THR A 95 -34.93 5.04 20.65
C THR A 95 -35.49 3.74 21.24
N ASP A 96 -34.71 2.66 21.26
CA ASP A 96 -35.05 1.39 21.89
C ASP A 96 -35.01 1.54 23.42
N PRO A 97 -36.06 1.14 24.16
CA PRO A 97 -36.09 1.24 25.62
C PRO A 97 -35.02 0.37 26.30
N ASN A 98 -34.53 -0.68 25.65
CA ASN A 98 -33.47 -1.55 26.13
C ASN A 98 -32.10 -1.15 25.59
N CYS A 99 -31.94 0.09 25.10
CA CYS A 99 -30.65 0.61 24.70
C CYS A 99 -29.78 0.93 25.93
N HIS A 100 -28.57 0.41 25.91
CA HIS A 100 -27.52 0.67 26.88
C HIS A 100 -26.29 1.22 26.16
N LEU A 101 -25.64 2.21 26.77
CA LEU A 101 -24.31 2.68 26.40
C LEU A 101 -23.28 1.98 27.29
N LEU A 102 -22.27 1.41 26.65
CA LEU A 102 -21.13 0.77 27.30
C LEU A 102 -19.85 1.53 26.93
N LEU A 103 -19.02 1.81 27.94
CA LEU A 103 -17.70 2.41 27.77
C LEU A 103 -16.68 1.48 28.41
N ILE A 104 -15.63 1.12 27.68
CA ILE A 104 -14.51 0.33 28.16
C ILE A 104 -13.20 1.07 27.90
N THR A 105 -12.18 0.80 28.71
CA THR A 105 -10.85 1.43 28.59
C THR A 105 -9.80 0.35 28.38
N SER A 106 -8.72 0.70 27.69
CA SER A 106 -7.56 -0.17 27.51
C SER A 106 -6.52 -0.01 28.64
N GLU A 107 -6.67 1.00 29.51
CA GLU A 107 -5.82 1.26 30.69
C GLU A 107 -6.08 0.27 31.84
N ALA A 108 -7.31 -0.24 31.94
CA ALA A 108 -7.74 -1.12 33.01
C ALA A 108 -8.90 -2.01 32.57
N PRO A 109 -9.13 -3.17 33.22
CA PRO A 109 -10.31 -4.00 32.98
C PRO A 109 -11.56 -3.39 33.63
N ILE A 110 -11.88 -2.14 33.26
CA ILE A 110 -13.00 -1.36 33.77
C ILE A 110 -14.03 -1.16 32.65
N LEU A 111 -15.30 -1.28 33.03
CA LEU A 111 -16.44 -1.01 32.18
C LEU A 111 -17.40 -0.07 32.90
N CYS A 112 -17.80 1.00 32.23
CA CYS A 112 -18.87 1.89 32.64
C CYS A 112 -20.10 1.64 31.78
N PHE A 113 -21.28 1.56 32.40
CA PHE A 113 -22.53 1.38 31.65
C PHE A 113 -23.67 2.27 32.16
N CYS A 114 -24.59 2.57 31.25
CA CYS A 114 -25.80 3.35 31.53
C CYS A 114 -26.93 2.90 30.59
N ARG A 115 -28.12 2.64 31.15
CA ARG A 115 -29.38 2.50 30.39
C ARG A 115 -29.85 3.87 29.93
N ILE A 116 -30.03 4.00 28.62
CA ILE A 116 -30.46 5.27 28.02
C ILE A 116 -31.87 5.59 28.52
N LYS A 117 -32.06 6.82 29.03
CA LYS A 117 -33.32 7.37 29.62
C LYS A 117 -33.81 6.76 30.93
N GLN A 118 -33.16 5.71 31.46
CA GLN A 118 -33.57 5.06 32.71
C GLN A 118 -32.63 5.40 33.87
N ASP A 119 -31.32 5.30 33.62
CA ASP A 119 -30.32 5.49 34.67
C ASP A 119 -29.96 6.98 34.81
N THR A 120 -29.79 7.43 36.05
CA THR A 120 -29.37 8.80 36.39
C THR A 120 -27.88 8.93 36.67
N LYS A 121 -27.15 7.82 36.68
CA LYS A 121 -25.69 7.74 36.92
C LYS A 121 -25.08 6.58 36.13
N PHE A 122 -23.80 6.72 35.77
CA PHE A 122 -23.02 5.59 35.28
C PHE A 122 -22.75 4.61 36.41
N SER A 123 -22.83 3.32 36.08
CA SER A 123 -22.38 2.25 36.97
C SER A 123 -21.05 1.72 36.45
N GLU A 124 -20.04 1.73 37.31
CA GLU A 124 -18.69 1.25 37.02
C GLU A 124 -18.53 -0.17 37.55
N VAL A 125 -17.94 -1.04 36.74
CA VAL A 125 -17.62 -2.42 37.09
C VAL A 125 -16.16 -2.67 36.75
N LYS A 126 -15.40 -3.11 37.76
CA LYS A 126 -14.01 -3.56 37.59
C LYS A 126 -13.97 -5.08 37.57
N PHE A 127 -13.31 -5.65 36.57
CA PHE A 127 -13.16 -7.09 36.43
C PHE A 127 -11.80 -7.56 36.92
N ASN A 128 -11.80 -8.56 37.79
CA ASN A 128 -10.56 -9.13 38.37
C ASN A 128 -10.07 -10.38 37.63
N HIS A 129 -10.79 -10.84 36.59
CA HIS A 129 -10.53 -12.09 35.88
C HIS A 129 -9.70 -11.92 34.59
N PHE A 130 -9.06 -10.78 34.39
CA PHE A 130 -8.11 -10.59 33.30
C PHE A 130 -6.75 -11.16 33.71
N ASP A 131 -6.07 -11.80 32.76
CA ASP A 131 -4.68 -12.22 32.97
C ASP A 131 -3.81 -10.97 33.19
N ASN A 132 -2.71 -11.11 33.94
CA ASN A 132 -1.77 -10.00 34.13
C ASN A 132 -1.33 -9.47 32.74
N ASN A 133 -1.56 -8.18 32.48
CA ASN A 133 -1.30 -7.45 31.23
C ASN A 133 -2.30 -7.67 30.06
N ASP A 134 -3.48 -8.24 30.28
CA ASP A 134 -4.56 -8.21 29.27
C ASP A 134 -5.57 -7.09 29.57
N HIS A 135 -6.01 -6.37 28.54
CA HIS A 135 -6.99 -5.29 28.65
C HIS A 135 -7.93 -5.31 27.45
N PHE A 136 -9.03 -4.58 27.53
CA PHE A 136 -9.92 -4.39 26.40
C PHE A 136 -9.20 -3.71 25.24
N SER A 137 -9.48 -4.15 24.02
CA SER A 137 -8.93 -3.58 22.79
C SER A 137 -10.01 -3.10 21.82
N ASP A 138 -11.20 -3.70 21.83
CA ASP A 138 -12.33 -3.23 21.03
C ASP A 138 -13.67 -3.82 21.54
N VAL A 139 -14.78 -3.23 21.12
CA VAL A 139 -16.15 -3.67 21.45
C VAL A 139 -17.13 -3.37 20.32
N ILE A 140 -18.05 -4.31 20.07
CA ILE A 140 -19.04 -4.18 19.01
C ILE A 140 -20.40 -4.76 19.43
N SER A 141 -21.48 -4.19 18.92
CA SER A 141 -22.82 -4.76 19.07
C SER A 141 -23.28 -5.41 17.77
N CYS A 142 -23.80 -6.63 17.85
CA CYS A 142 -24.31 -7.37 16.71
C CYS A 142 -25.51 -8.23 17.12
N LYS A 143 -26.62 -8.13 16.38
CA LYS A 143 -27.86 -8.91 16.63
C LYS A 143 -28.36 -8.87 18.08
N GLY A 144 -28.27 -7.71 18.73
CA GLY A 144 -28.72 -7.51 20.11
C GLY A 144 -27.79 -8.05 21.19
N LYS A 145 -26.62 -8.57 20.82
CA LYS A 145 -25.54 -8.95 21.73
C LYS A 145 -24.38 -7.97 21.63
N THR A 146 -23.63 -7.81 22.70
CA THR A 146 -22.39 -7.01 22.71
C THR A 146 -21.20 -7.92 22.92
N TYR A 147 -20.20 -7.79 22.05
CA TYR A 147 -18.98 -8.57 22.06
C TYR A 147 -17.78 -7.68 22.32
N PHE A 148 -16.76 -8.23 23.00
CA PHE A 148 -15.51 -7.54 23.28
C PHE A 148 -14.31 -8.34 22.76
N LEU A 149 -13.23 -7.63 22.49
CA LEU A 149 -11.91 -8.15 22.19
C LEU A 149 -10.91 -7.63 23.23
N THR A 150 -9.90 -8.43 23.53
CA THR A 150 -8.77 -8.03 24.37
C THR A 150 -7.48 -7.87 23.57
N TYR A 151 -6.45 -7.22 24.13
CA TYR A 151 -5.13 -7.09 23.49
C TYR A 151 -4.48 -8.45 23.21
N GLN A 152 -4.74 -9.46 24.06
CA GLN A 152 -4.33 -10.84 23.80
C GLN A 152 -5.27 -11.60 22.85
N ARG A 153 -6.16 -10.88 22.15
CA ARG A 153 -7.13 -11.36 21.17
C ARG A 153 -8.08 -12.42 21.72
N ARG A 154 -8.41 -12.34 23.02
CA ARG A 154 -9.50 -13.13 23.60
C ARG A 154 -10.81 -12.47 23.18
N PHE A 155 -11.77 -13.28 22.77
CA PHE A 155 -13.08 -12.82 22.34
C PHE A 155 -14.14 -13.22 23.36
N GLY A 156 -15.10 -12.34 23.63
CA GLY A 156 -16.13 -12.60 24.62
C GLY A 156 -17.41 -11.83 24.39
N GLU A 157 -18.42 -12.14 25.19
CA GLU A 157 -19.72 -11.46 25.23
C GLU A 157 -19.85 -10.67 26.54
N ILE A 158 -20.38 -9.45 26.45
CA ILE A 158 -20.78 -8.64 27.60
C ILE A 158 -22.28 -8.86 27.80
N ASN A 159 -22.65 -9.52 28.89
CA ASN A 159 -24.05 -9.71 29.24
C ASN A 159 -24.48 -8.65 30.25
N VAL A 160 -25.31 -7.71 29.80
CA VAL A 160 -25.98 -6.73 30.64
C VAL A 160 -27.33 -7.32 31.03
N GLY A 161 -27.38 -7.99 32.19
CA GLY A 161 -28.56 -8.73 32.63
C GLY A 161 -29.86 -7.90 32.63
N ALA A 162 -31.00 -8.58 32.41
CA ALA A 162 -32.32 -7.94 32.50
C ALA A 162 -32.61 -7.50 33.94
N GLY A 163 -32.94 -6.21 34.13
CA GLY A 163 -33.31 -5.62 35.43
C GLY A 163 -32.12 -5.42 36.38
N ASN A 164 -31.62 -4.18 36.52
CA ASN A 164 -30.63 -3.71 37.51
C ASN A 164 -29.39 -4.58 37.84
N CYS A 165 -29.11 -5.66 37.11
CA CYS A 165 -27.89 -6.44 37.27
C CYS A 165 -26.68 -5.69 36.68
N PHE A 166 -25.53 -5.87 37.32
CA PHE A 166 -24.24 -5.41 36.79
C PHE A 166 -23.83 -6.25 35.56
N PRO A 167 -23.18 -5.66 34.55
CA PRO A 167 -22.61 -6.36 33.42
C PRO A 167 -21.66 -7.47 33.85
N THR A 168 -21.74 -8.60 33.15
CA THR A 168 -20.83 -9.74 33.33
C THR A 168 -20.12 -10.03 32.02
N LEU A 169 -18.89 -10.56 32.12
CA LEU A 169 -18.10 -10.97 30.97
C LEU A 169 -18.15 -12.49 30.82
N ILE A 170 -18.41 -12.94 29.60
CA ILE A 170 -18.35 -14.35 29.22
C ILE A 170 -17.27 -14.47 28.15
N PHE A 171 -16.13 -15.05 28.50
CA PHE A 171 -15.11 -15.39 27.51
C PHE A 171 -15.57 -16.57 26.69
N LEU A 172 -15.54 -16.41 25.36
CA LEU A 172 -15.92 -17.45 24.44
C LEU A 172 -14.68 -18.30 24.13
N ASP A 173 -14.83 -19.62 24.20
CA ASP A 173 -13.75 -20.56 23.85
C ASP A 173 -13.60 -20.64 22.33
N VAL A 174 -12.91 -19.64 21.80
CA VAL A 174 -12.64 -19.47 20.37
C VAL A 174 -11.13 -19.33 20.21
N GLY A 175 -10.54 -20.14 19.33
CA GLY A 175 -9.10 -20.06 19.05
C GLY A 175 -8.68 -18.65 18.65
N LYS A 176 -7.52 -18.19 19.15
CA LYS A 176 -7.02 -16.83 18.90
C LYS A 176 -6.54 -16.70 17.44
N PRO A 177 -7.10 -15.81 16.63
CA PRO A 177 -6.60 -15.56 15.29
C PRO A 177 -5.25 -14.87 15.38
N SER A 178 -4.25 -15.42 14.68
CA SER A 178 -2.89 -14.88 14.65
C SER A 178 -2.56 -14.32 13.26
N PRO A 179 -2.30 -13.00 13.12
CA PRO A 179 -1.59 -12.48 11.97
C PRO A 179 -0.12 -12.95 12.00
N PRO A 180 0.65 -12.75 10.92
CA PRO A 180 2.09 -12.99 10.93
C PRO A 180 2.73 -12.29 12.13
N ALA A 181 3.56 -13.01 12.89
CA ALA A 181 4.06 -12.57 14.20
C ALA A 181 4.94 -11.30 14.14
N TRP A 182 5.32 -10.88 12.94
CA TRP A 182 6.41 -9.94 12.70
C TRP A 182 5.98 -8.51 12.40
N HIS A 183 4.69 -8.23 12.52
CA HIS A 183 4.13 -6.92 12.22
C HIS A 183 3.36 -6.37 13.42
N LEU A 184 3.45 -5.05 13.60
CA LEU A 184 2.55 -4.36 14.52
C LEU A 184 1.14 -4.40 13.92
N THR A 185 0.14 -4.75 14.72
CA THR A 185 -1.26 -4.74 14.27
C THR A 185 -2.12 -3.82 15.11
N LYS A 186 -3.08 -3.18 14.46
CA LYS A 186 -4.25 -2.60 15.11
C LYS A 186 -5.45 -3.44 14.73
N ASP A 187 -6.17 -3.88 15.75
CA ASP A 187 -7.22 -4.88 15.62
C ASP A 187 -8.58 -4.18 15.75
N PHE A 188 -9.51 -4.48 14.85
CA PHE A 188 -10.85 -3.90 14.83
C PHE A 188 -11.92 -4.98 14.73
N LEU A 189 -12.92 -4.93 15.60
CA LEU A 189 -14.18 -5.64 15.42
C LEU A 189 -15.09 -4.80 14.52
N VAL A 190 -15.72 -5.43 13.54
CA VAL A 190 -16.65 -4.78 12.61
C VAL A 190 -17.95 -5.58 12.53
N GLU A 191 -19.07 -4.94 12.83
CA GLU A 191 -20.38 -5.51 12.53
C GLU A 191 -20.76 -5.21 11.08
N SER A 192 -21.21 -6.22 10.36
CA SER A 192 -21.78 -6.03 9.04
C SER A 192 -22.87 -7.04 8.71
N SER A 193 -24.08 -6.54 8.49
CA SER A 193 -25.25 -7.36 8.10
C SER A 193 -25.55 -8.50 9.08
N GLY A 194 -25.37 -8.26 10.37
CA GLY A 194 -25.60 -9.23 11.43
C GLY A 194 -24.50 -10.29 11.56
N GLU A 195 -23.31 -10.01 11.04
CA GLU A 195 -22.11 -10.85 11.17
C GLU A 195 -21.00 -10.04 11.81
N VAL A 196 -20.09 -10.71 12.52
CA VAL A 196 -18.95 -10.10 13.19
C VAL A 196 -17.67 -10.46 12.45
N PHE A 197 -16.89 -9.43 12.12
CA PHE A 197 -15.58 -9.56 11.50
C PHE A 197 -14.52 -9.02 12.45
N LEU A 198 -13.33 -9.62 12.39
CA LEU A 198 -12.11 -9.12 13.00
C LEU A 198 -11.16 -8.72 11.88
N VAL A 199 -10.73 -7.47 11.88
CA VAL A 199 -9.86 -6.87 10.88
C VAL A 199 -8.53 -6.51 11.53
N PHE A 200 -7.45 -7.13 11.06
CA PHE A 200 -6.10 -6.75 11.40
C PHE A 200 -5.58 -5.74 10.39
N GLN A 201 -5.36 -4.51 10.84
CA GLN A 201 -4.58 -3.51 10.12
C GLN A 201 -3.11 -3.73 10.45
N ILE A 202 -2.33 -4.15 9.46
CA ILE A 202 -0.95 -4.60 9.64
C ILE A 202 0.00 -3.51 9.19
N PHE A 203 0.93 -3.14 10.08
CA PHE A 203 1.93 -2.12 9.82
C PHE A 203 3.33 -2.71 9.63
N GLN A 204 4.12 -2.09 8.75
CA GLN A 204 5.55 -2.33 8.63
C GLN A 204 6.32 -1.32 9.49
N GLY A 205 7.27 -1.80 10.30
CA GLY A 205 8.10 -0.96 11.16
C GLY A 205 7.33 -0.20 12.25
N ALA A 206 7.85 0.97 12.65
CA ALA A 206 7.35 1.78 13.77
C ALA A 206 6.09 2.62 13.43
N SER A 207 5.00 1.95 13.04
CA SER A 207 3.60 2.42 12.98
C SER A 207 3.14 3.40 11.89
N ARG A 208 3.87 3.56 10.78
CA ARG A 208 3.52 4.57 9.75
C ARG A 208 3.06 4.04 8.40
N TRP A 209 3.28 2.76 8.13
CA TRP A 209 3.05 2.17 6.82
C TRP A 209 2.17 0.96 6.92
N ILE A 210 1.10 0.95 6.12
CA ILE A 210 0.24 -0.22 6.05
C ILE A 210 0.90 -1.24 5.13
N PHE A 211 1.29 -2.34 5.75
CA PHE A 211 1.76 -3.52 5.06
C PHE A 211 0.60 -4.27 4.43
N SER A 212 -0.50 -4.47 5.17
CA SER A 212 -1.65 -5.23 4.67
C SER A 212 -2.86 -5.19 5.58
N PHE A 213 -3.95 -5.81 5.13
CA PHE A 213 -5.05 -6.20 5.99
C PHE A 213 -5.27 -7.72 5.95
N ILE A 214 -5.61 -8.28 7.10
CA ILE A 214 -6.09 -9.66 7.25
C ILE A 214 -7.46 -9.62 7.92
N ILE A 215 -8.41 -10.39 7.41
CA ILE A 215 -9.79 -10.33 7.86
C ILE A 215 -10.25 -11.74 8.24
N PHE A 216 -10.84 -11.85 9.42
CA PHE A 216 -11.51 -13.05 9.88
C PHE A 216 -12.99 -12.77 10.08
N LYS A 217 -13.82 -13.78 9.80
CA LYS A 217 -15.25 -13.79 10.11
C LYS A 217 -15.50 -14.74 11.26
N MET A 218 -16.27 -14.33 12.26
CA MET A 218 -16.69 -15.21 13.34
C MET A 218 -17.77 -16.17 12.86
N ASP A 219 -17.52 -17.48 12.96
CA ASP A 219 -18.53 -18.52 12.79
C ASP A 219 -19.04 -18.95 14.17
N PHE A 220 -20.16 -18.38 14.60
CA PHE A 220 -20.79 -18.71 15.89
C PHE A 220 -21.34 -20.14 15.97
N SER A 221 -21.55 -20.82 14.84
CA SER A 221 -22.00 -22.22 14.86
C SER A 221 -20.86 -23.18 15.18
N GLN A 222 -19.65 -22.86 14.70
CA GLN A 222 -18.45 -23.66 14.91
C GLN A 222 -17.52 -23.08 15.99
N MET A 223 -17.87 -21.93 16.57
CA MET A 223 -17.06 -21.19 17.53
C MET A 223 -15.61 -21.01 17.07
N LYS A 224 -15.42 -20.55 15.81
CA LYS A 224 -14.10 -20.33 15.22
C LYS A 224 -14.03 -19.07 14.35
N TRP A 225 -12.84 -18.48 14.27
CA TRP A 225 -12.51 -17.44 13.30
C TRP A 225 -12.15 -18.06 11.95
N VAL A 226 -12.80 -17.61 10.89
CA VAL A 226 -12.57 -18.07 9.51
C VAL A 226 -11.92 -16.95 8.71
N HIS A 227 -10.70 -17.18 8.22
CA HIS A 227 -10.02 -16.20 7.36
C HIS A 227 -10.80 -16.01 6.05
N VAL A 228 -11.10 -14.76 5.69
CA VAL A 228 -11.85 -14.41 4.47
C VAL A 228 -10.97 -13.62 3.50
N LYS A 229 -10.98 -14.03 2.23
CA LYS A 229 -10.23 -13.36 1.13
C LYS A 229 -11.04 -12.26 0.45
N SER A 230 -12.31 -12.10 0.82
CA SER A 230 -13.25 -11.15 0.24
C SER A 230 -14.39 -10.92 1.24
N ILE A 231 -14.85 -9.67 1.32
CA ILE A 231 -16.04 -9.25 2.08
C ILE A 231 -17.24 -8.97 1.16
N GLY A 232 -17.07 -9.10 -0.16
CA GLY A 232 -18.13 -9.04 -1.17
C GLY A 232 -18.67 -7.61 -1.34
N ASP A 233 -19.99 -7.44 -1.30
CA ASP A 233 -20.68 -6.15 -1.38
C ASP A 233 -20.47 -5.26 -0.12
N ARG A 234 -19.53 -5.59 0.77
CA ARG A 234 -19.33 -4.85 2.02
C ARG A 234 -18.23 -3.82 1.87
N LEU A 235 -18.44 -2.69 2.54
CA LEU A 235 -17.44 -1.66 2.79
C LEU A 235 -17.21 -1.55 4.28
N PHE A 236 -15.95 -1.53 4.71
CA PHE A 236 -15.58 -1.29 6.10
C PHE A 236 -14.95 0.09 6.25
N PHE A 237 -15.31 0.80 7.31
CA PHE A 237 -14.85 2.13 7.63
C PHE A 237 -14.22 2.09 9.01
N LEU A 238 -12.90 2.26 9.08
CA LEU A 238 -12.12 2.16 10.30
C LEU A 238 -11.67 3.56 10.73
N SER A 239 -11.87 3.88 11.99
CA SER A 239 -11.45 5.14 12.62
C SER A 239 -10.97 4.87 14.04
N GLU A 240 -10.39 5.87 14.68
CA GLU A 240 -9.97 5.75 16.06
C GLU A 240 -11.18 5.49 16.98
N GLY A 241 -11.14 4.37 17.72
CA GLY A 241 -12.18 4.00 18.68
C GLY A 241 -13.53 3.57 18.09
N CYS A 242 -13.70 3.51 16.76
CA CYS A 242 -14.94 3.02 16.16
C CYS A 242 -14.75 2.45 14.75
N SER A 243 -15.60 1.47 14.42
CA SER A 243 -15.71 0.87 13.10
C SER A 243 -17.17 0.89 12.62
N GLN A 244 -17.37 1.01 11.31
CA GLN A 244 -18.69 0.98 10.68
C GLN A 244 -18.64 0.19 9.37
N SER A 245 -19.79 -0.25 8.88
CA SER A 245 -19.89 -0.91 7.59
C SER A 245 -21.14 -0.51 6.81
N CYS A 246 -21.08 -0.67 5.49
CA CYS A 246 -22.26 -0.53 4.63
C CYS A 246 -22.21 -1.44 3.40
N SER A 247 -23.32 -1.47 2.65
CA SER A 247 -23.40 -2.16 1.36
C SER A 247 -22.91 -1.22 0.26
N ALA A 248 -21.94 -1.68 -0.51
CA ALA A 248 -21.32 -0.95 -1.61
C ALA A 248 -22.37 -0.64 -2.70
N LEU A 249 -23.21 -1.62 -3.04
CA LEU A 249 -24.32 -1.48 -4.00
C LEU A 249 -25.30 -0.38 -3.59
N LYS A 250 -25.63 -0.29 -2.29
CA LYS A 250 -26.52 0.77 -1.77
C LYS A 250 -25.86 2.15 -1.83
N SER A 251 -24.56 2.21 -1.54
CA SER A 251 -23.79 3.46 -1.54
C SER A 251 -23.29 3.87 -2.94
N GLY A 252 -23.42 3.01 -3.96
CA GLY A 252 -22.94 3.28 -5.31
C GLY A 252 -21.42 3.16 -5.47
N LEU A 253 -20.77 2.44 -4.57
CA LEU A 253 -19.32 2.25 -4.51
C LEU A 253 -18.95 0.80 -4.89
N GLY A 254 -17.65 0.54 -5.11
CA GLY A 254 -17.13 -0.82 -5.32
C GLY A 254 -17.02 -1.60 -4.01
N GLY A 255 -17.43 -2.87 -3.99
CA GLY A 255 -17.28 -3.73 -2.82
C GLY A 255 -15.81 -4.11 -2.54
N ASP A 256 -15.59 -4.93 -1.51
CA ASP A 256 -14.26 -5.43 -1.13
C ASP A 256 -13.25 -4.34 -0.73
N GLN A 257 -13.71 -3.25 -0.11
CA GLN A 257 -12.87 -2.13 0.30
C GLN A 257 -12.93 -1.82 1.79
N ILE A 258 -11.78 -1.39 2.32
CA ILE A 258 -11.62 -0.86 3.68
C ILE A 258 -11.15 0.59 3.57
N PHE A 259 -11.90 1.52 4.16
CA PHE A 259 -11.56 2.93 4.27
C PHE A 259 -11.00 3.24 5.66
N PHE A 260 -9.90 3.99 5.74
CA PHE A 260 -9.25 4.29 7.02
C PHE A 260 -8.41 5.58 6.94
N PHE A 261 -7.91 6.01 8.10
CA PHE A 261 -7.01 7.16 8.27
C PHE A 261 -5.73 6.75 8.98
N LEU A 262 -4.65 7.44 8.66
CA LEU A 262 -3.43 7.39 9.46
C LEU A 262 -3.42 8.56 10.46
N PRO A 263 -2.79 8.40 11.64
CA PRO A 263 -2.64 9.48 12.60
C PRO A 263 -2.00 10.72 11.96
N ASP A 264 -2.48 11.91 12.33
CA ASP A 264 -2.00 13.21 11.84
C ASP A 264 -2.10 13.44 10.32
N ASP A 265 -2.84 12.60 9.58
CA ASP A 265 -3.10 12.74 8.14
C ASP A 265 -4.57 13.08 7.87
N ILE A 266 -4.82 13.97 6.92
CA ILE A 266 -6.18 14.33 6.44
C ILE A 266 -6.61 13.53 5.21
N SER A 267 -5.70 12.72 4.66
CA SER A 267 -5.95 11.89 3.49
C SER A 267 -6.85 10.71 3.83
N LEU A 268 -7.81 10.44 2.96
CA LEU A 268 -8.60 9.22 3.02
C LEU A 268 -7.84 8.11 2.31
N TYR A 269 -7.66 6.98 2.98
CA TYR A 269 -7.07 5.80 2.36
C TYR A 269 -8.14 4.76 2.10
N SER A 270 -7.99 4.04 0.99
CA SER A 270 -8.78 2.86 0.70
C SER A 270 -7.88 1.67 0.38
N PHE A 271 -8.23 0.52 0.95
CA PHE A 271 -7.57 -0.74 0.68
C PHE A 271 -8.52 -1.68 -0.03
N HIS A 272 -8.18 -2.09 -1.25
CA HIS A 272 -8.95 -3.08 -2.00
C HIS A 272 -8.43 -4.49 -1.71
N ILE A 273 -9.29 -5.33 -1.13
CA ILE A 273 -8.88 -6.60 -0.50
C ILE A 273 -8.38 -7.62 -1.53
N LYS A 274 -9.07 -7.73 -2.67
CA LYS A 274 -8.73 -8.69 -3.73
C LYS A 274 -7.44 -8.29 -4.46
N GLU A 275 -7.33 -7.01 -4.79
CA GLU A 275 -6.17 -6.47 -5.51
C GLU A 275 -4.94 -6.31 -4.62
N ARG A 276 -5.14 -6.25 -3.30
CA ARG A 276 -4.13 -5.79 -2.34
C ARG A 276 -3.51 -4.46 -2.76
N SER A 277 -4.34 -3.52 -3.18
CA SER A 277 -3.92 -2.18 -3.55
C SER A 277 -4.36 -1.15 -2.51
N ILE A 278 -3.53 -0.14 -2.29
CA ILE A 278 -3.85 1.02 -1.46
C ILE A 278 -3.97 2.23 -2.38
N SER A 279 -5.16 2.83 -2.41
CA SER A 279 -5.38 4.17 -2.97
C SER A 279 -5.42 5.19 -1.83
N VAL A 280 -5.10 6.43 -2.18
CA VAL A 280 -5.16 7.56 -1.26
C VAL A 280 -5.82 8.71 -1.99
N ASP A 281 -6.71 9.43 -1.30
CA ASP A 281 -7.47 10.57 -1.82
C ASP A 281 -7.38 11.75 -0.86
N LEU A 282 -7.22 12.96 -1.39
CA LEU A 282 -7.34 14.19 -0.60
C LEU A 282 -8.77 14.72 -0.73
N THR A 283 -9.63 14.29 0.20
CA THR A 283 -11.07 14.57 0.13
C THR A 283 -11.42 16.04 0.39
N CYS A 284 -10.62 16.73 1.20
CA CYS A 284 -10.89 18.08 1.70
C CYS A 284 -9.61 18.94 1.64
N PRO A 285 -9.19 19.45 0.46
CA PRO A 285 -7.94 20.20 0.33
C PRO A 285 -7.95 21.55 1.08
N ASP A 286 -9.11 22.19 1.21
CA ASP A 286 -9.25 23.50 1.88
C ASP A 286 -9.43 23.42 3.41
N LEU A 287 -9.21 22.24 4.01
CA LEU A 287 -9.39 22.02 5.44
C LEU A 287 -8.49 22.95 6.26
N GLN A 288 -9.05 23.63 7.26
CA GLN A 288 -8.35 24.68 8.00
C GLN A 288 -7.77 24.17 9.34
N PRO A 289 -6.47 24.35 9.63
CA PRO A 289 -5.89 24.06 10.94
C PRO A 289 -6.47 24.89 12.08
N PRO A 290 -6.54 24.35 13.31
CA PRO A 290 -6.35 22.94 13.69
C PRO A 290 -7.59 22.09 13.36
N TRP A 291 -7.40 20.79 13.15
CA TRP A 291 -8.46 19.78 12.98
C TRP A 291 -8.25 18.62 13.96
N LYS A 292 -9.32 17.86 14.23
CA LYS A 292 -9.28 16.60 14.99
C LYS A 292 -9.36 15.39 14.06
N SER A 293 -9.06 14.20 14.60
CA SER A 293 -9.23 12.91 13.92
C SER A 293 -10.64 12.83 13.31
N PRO A 294 -10.78 12.49 12.02
CA PRO A 294 -12.08 12.43 11.40
C PRO A 294 -12.84 11.16 11.82
N PHE A 295 -14.16 11.20 11.69
CA PHE A 295 -15.04 10.08 12.02
C PHE A 295 -16.12 9.88 10.94
N TRP A 296 -16.66 8.66 10.91
CA TRP A 296 -17.67 8.25 9.94
C TRP A 296 -19.09 8.47 10.45
N VAL A 297 -19.99 8.92 9.58
CA VAL A 297 -21.43 9.04 9.87
C VAL A 297 -22.23 8.33 8.78
N MET A 298 -22.97 7.30 9.17
CA MET A 298 -23.88 6.59 8.28
C MET A 298 -25.22 7.31 8.19
N ASN A 299 -25.57 7.82 7.00
CA ASN A 299 -26.88 8.41 6.77
C ASN A 299 -27.93 7.31 6.57
N ALA A 300 -28.83 7.14 7.52
CA ALA A 300 -29.97 6.23 7.38
C ALA A 300 -31.15 6.95 6.72
N SER A 301 -31.28 6.90 5.39
CA SER A 301 -32.50 7.39 4.74
C SER A 301 -33.56 6.29 4.62
N LYS A 302 -34.65 6.44 5.37
CA LYS A 302 -35.97 5.89 5.07
C LYS A 302 -37.01 7.02 5.14
N VAL A 303 -37.35 7.61 3.99
CA VAL A 303 -38.63 8.29 3.81
C VAL A 303 -39.17 7.86 2.45
N LYS A 304 -40.25 7.05 2.45
CA LYS A 304 -41.01 6.71 1.25
C LYS A 304 -42.04 7.82 1.01
N VAL A 305 -41.97 8.50 -0.13
CA VAL A 305 -43.11 9.24 -0.66
C VAL A 305 -43.40 8.71 -2.06
N ALA A 306 -44.61 8.20 -2.26
CA ALA A 306 -45.11 7.77 -3.55
C ALA A 306 -45.45 8.99 -4.41
N MET A 307 -45.01 9.03 -5.66
CA MET A 307 -45.54 9.95 -6.66
C MET A 307 -45.76 9.28 -8.03
N LYS A 308 -46.86 9.70 -8.65
CA LYS A 308 -47.46 9.27 -9.93
C LYS A 308 -46.49 9.35 -11.10
N LYS A 309 -46.60 8.37 -12.01
CA LYS A 309 -46.00 8.35 -13.35
C LYS A 309 -46.49 9.53 -14.20
N MET A 310 -45.58 10.19 -14.92
CA MET A 310 -45.90 10.86 -16.18
C MET A 310 -44.77 10.77 -17.22
N ARG A 311 -45.17 10.20 -18.38
CA ARG A 311 -44.71 10.32 -19.78
C ARG A 311 -43.23 10.51 -20.12
N GLN A 312 -42.65 9.46 -20.72
CA GLN A 312 -41.50 9.51 -21.63
C GLN A 312 -41.84 10.28 -22.92
N ARG A 313 -40.93 11.14 -23.37
CA ARG A 313 -40.80 11.56 -24.78
C ARG A 313 -39.60 10.82 -25.37
N SER A 314 -39.84 10.03 -26.39
CA SER A 314 -38.85 9.38 -27.23
C SER A 314 -38.24 10.39 -28.21
N VAL A 315 -36.91 10.45 -28.28
CA VAL A 315 -36.16 11.13 -29.35
C VAL A 315 -35.60 10.05 -30.26
N ASN A 316 -36.02 10.07 -31.53
CA ASN A 316 -35.50 9.21 -32.59
C ASN A 316 -34.27 9.87 -33.21
N ILE A 317 -33.14 9.18 -33.25
CA ILE A 317 -31.99 9.54 -34.10
C ILE A 317 -31.90 8.48 -35.21
N LYS A 318 -32.06 8.94 -36.45
CA LYS A 318 -31.88 8.15 -37.67
C LYS A 318 -30.38 8.02 -37.96
N VAL A 319 -29.94 6.78 -38.22
CA VAL A 319 -28.62 6.45 -38.76
C VAL A 319 -28.76 6.38 -40.28
N ASP A 320 -27.86 7.08 -40.98
CA ASP A 320 -27.74 7.02 -42.45
C ASP A 320 -26.45 6.29 -42.84
N THR A 321 -26.51 5.54 -43.94
CA THR A 321 -25.46 4.64 -44.44
C THR A 321 -25.12 4.98 -45.88
N LYS A 322 -23.86 4.68 -46.28
CA LYS A 322 -23.22 4.72 -47.63
C LYS A 322 -22.24 5.88 -47.79
N ASN A 323 -21.06 5.77 -48.42
CA ASN A 323 -20.31 4.72 -49.13
C ASN A 323 -18.84 5.18 -49.20
N ILE A 324 -17.86 4.27 -49.14
CA ILE A 324 -16.48 4.55 -49.56
C ILE A 324 -16.21 3.75 -50.85
N GLN A 325 -15.79 4.43 -51.92
CA GLN A 325 -15.30 3.83 -53.15
C GLN A 325 -13.78 3.99 -53.25
N LEU A 326 -13.17 2.94 -53.81
CA LEU A 326 -11.76 2.80 -54.19
C LEU A 326 -11.38 3.76 -55.33
N ILE A 327 -10.14 4.25 -55.30
CA ILE A 327 -9.42 4.78 -56.46
C ILE A 327 -8.03 4.12 -56.49
N ASN A 328 -7.66 3.65 -57.68
CA ASN A 328 -6.42 2.98 -58.08
C ASN A 328 -5.51 3.96 -58.86
N ILE A 329 -4.33 3.50 -59.32
CA ILE A 329 -3.34 4.05 -60.31
C ILE A 329 -1.94 4.26 -59.65
N ASN A 330 -0.77 3.80 -60.14
CA ASN A 330 -0.37 2.88 -61.23
C ASN A 330 1.11 2.41 -61.06
N GLU A 331 1.36 1.19 -61.58
CA GLU A 331 2.47 0.68 -62.41
C GLU A 331 3.97 0.86 -62.06
N LYS A 332 4.69 -0.28 -62.11
CA LYS A 332 5.73 -0.53 -63.15
C LYS A 332 6.06 -2.02 -63.28
N ALA A 333 5.90 -2.54 -64.49
CA ALA A 333 6.55 -3.74 -64.99
C ALA A 333 7.23 -3.36 -66.32
N VAL A 334 8.45 -3.83 -66.59
CA VAL A 334 8.94 -4.04 -67.97
C VAL A 334 9.95 -5.20 -67.98
N GLY A 335 9.76 -6.13 -68.93
CA GLY A 335 10.61 -7.29 -69.21
C GLY A 335 11.78 -7.00 -70.16
N VAL A 336 12.33 -8.06 -70.77
CA VAL A 336 13.51 -8.06 -71.67
C VAL A 336 13.13 -8.58 -73.06
N GLU A 337 13.52 -7.87 -74.14
CA GLU A 337 14.20 -8.37 -75.38
C GLU A 337 14.37 -7.28 -76.48
N MET A 338 15.20 -7.57 -77.51
CA MET A 338 16.01 -6.68 -78.39
C MET A 338 15.35 -6.09 -79.65
N VAL A 339 15.95 -5.03 -80.27
CA VAL A 339 16.56 -4.96 -81.64
C VAL A 339 17.00 -3.51 -82.00
N ASP A 340 18.05 -3.37 -82.84
CA ASP A 340 18.78 -2.17 -83.34
C ASP A 340 19.91 -1.58 -82.44
N GLU A 341 20.94 -2.41 -82.24
CA GLU A 341 22.36 -2.04 -82.00
C GLU A 341 22.77 -1.31 -80.69
N THR A 342 22.20 -1.56 -79.50
CA THR A 342 22.96 -1.41 -78.21
C THR A 342 22.32 -2.08 -76.98
N VAL A 343 23.10 -2.24 -75.90
CA VAL A 343 23.26 -3.45 -75.05
C VAL A 343 22.54 -3.43 -73.68
N ILE A 344 22.19 -4.62 -73.19
CA ILE A 344 21.75 -4.97 -71.82
C ILE A 344 22.76 -4.50 -70.75
N VAL A 345 22.30 -3.98 -69.61
CA VAL A 345 23.06 -4.07 -68.35
C VAL A 345 22.24 -4.80 -67.30
N LYS A 346 22.58 -6.08 -67.08
CA LYS A 346 22.27 -6.81 -65.85
C LYS A 346 23.34 -6.42 -64.83
N MET A 347 22.92 -5.81 -63.72
CA MET A 347 23.69 -5.88 -62.48
C MET A 347 23.00 -6.89 -61.58
N SER A 348 23.59 -8.07 -61.41
CA SER A 348 23.27 -8.94 -60.29
C SER A 348 23.92 -8.35 -59.04
N ILE A 349 23.17 -7.55 -58.29
CA ILE A 349 23.45 -7.42 -56.87
C ILE A 349 22.92 -8.71 -56.27
N ASP A 350 23.83 -9.49 -55.71
CA ASP A 350 23.48 -10.66 -54.91
C ASP A 350 22.75 -10.13 -53.66
N GLU A 351 21.45 -9.87 -53.79
CA GLU A 351 20.59 -9.46 -52.68
C GLU A 351 20.49 -10.65 -51.74
N ARG A 352 21.42 -10.71 -50.78
CA ARG A 352 21.27 -11.62 -49.65
C ARG A 352 19.86 -11.42 -49.10
N PRO A 353 19.11 -12.52 -48.87
CA PRO A 353 17.79 -12.40 -48.27
C PRO A 353 17.90 -11.59 -46.99
N TRP A 354 17.04 -10.60 -46.81
CA TRP A 354 16.87 -9.79 -45.60
C TRP A 354 16.94 -10.61 -44.30
N SER A 355 16.49 -11.87 -44.34
CA SER A 355 16.52 -12.84 -43.24
C SER A 355 17.89 -13.45 -42.92
N ASP A 356 18.90 -13.20 -43.76
CA ASP A 356 20.28 -13.74 -43.70
C ASP A 356 21.28 -12.73 -43.09
N LEU A 357 20.79 -11.96 -42.10
CA LEU A 357 21.64 -11.12 -41.28
C LEU A 357 22.52 -11.98 -40.36
N PRO A 358 23.81 -11.60 -40.17
CA PRO A 358 24.67 -12.25 -39.19
C PRO A 358 24.04 -12.29 -37.79
N THR A 359 24.26 -13.40 -37.09
CA THR A 359 23.65 -13.69 -35.78
C THR A 359 23.90 -12.60 -34.75
N ASP A 360 25.12 -12.07 -34.71
CA ASP A 360 25.55 -10.96 -33.87
C ASP A 360 24.76 -9.67 -34.17
N ILE A 361 24.51 -9.37 -35.44
CA ILE A 361 23.70 -8.20 -35.86
C ILE A 361 22.23 -8.39 -35.50
N VAL A 362 21.66 -9.57 -35.73
CA VAL A 362 20.27 -9.88 -35.33
C VAL A 362 20.09 -9.75 -33.82
N MET A 363 21.06 -10.24 -33.04
CA MET A 363 21.05 -10.12 -31.58
C MET A 363 21.28 -8.69 -31.09
N LEU A 364 22.18 -7.94 -31.72
CA LEU A 364 22.42 -6.53 -31.40
C LEU A 364 21.18 -5.68 -31.69
N ILE A 365 20.46 -5.96 -32.77
CA ILE A 365 19.16 -5.34 -33.03
C ILE A 365 18.16 -5.75 -31.94
N ALA A 366 17.98 -7.06 -31.71
CA ALA A 366 17.00 -7.59 -30.76
C ALA A 366 17.19 -7.02 -29.34
N THR A 367 18.42 -6.94 -28.85
CA THR A 367 18.75 -6.36 -27.52
C THR A 367 18.39 -4.88 -27.40
N ARG A 368 18.20 -4.16 -28.51
CA ARG A 368 17.83 -2.73 -28.54
C ARG A 368 16.34 -2.49 -28.73
N LEU A 369 15.53 -3.55 -28.88
CA LEU A 369 14.10 -3.44 -29.14
C LEU A 369 13.26 -3.42 -27.85
N THR A 370 12.12 -2.71 -27.93
CA THR A 370 11.03 -2.86 -26.95
C THR A 370 10.49 -4.28 -27.00
N SER A 371 9.85 -4.75 -25.93
CA SER A 371 9.29 -6.12 -25.86
C SER A 371 8.35 -6.45 -27.02
N VAL A 372 7.57 -5.46 -27.48
CA VAL A 372 6.64 -5.59 -28.60
C VAL A 372 7.39 -5.79 -29.91
N ALA A 373 8.38 -4.94 -30.18
CA ALA A 373 9.20 -5.05 -31.38
C ALA A 373 10.07 -6.33 -31.33
N TYR A 374 10.53 -6.75 -30.16
CA TYR A 374 11.24 -8.01 -29.94
C TYR A 374 10.37 -9.22 -30.29
N ALA A 375 9.13 -9.27 -29.78
CA ALA A 375 8.18 -10.32 -30.09
C ALA A 375 7.80 -10.34 -31.58
N GLN A 376 7.63 -9.16 -32.18
CA GLN A 376 7.39 -9.02 -33.61
C GLN A 376 8.59 -9.51 -34.42
N MET A 377 9.82 -9.15 -34.02
CA MET A 377 11.05 -9.61 -34.68
C MET A 377 11.17 -11.14 -34.66
N ARG A 378 10.82 -11.78 -33.54
CA ARG A 378 10.73 -13.25 -33.43
C ARG A 378 9.61 -13.87 -34.26
N SER A 379 8.62 -13.08 -34.66
CA SER A 379 7.53 -13.54 -35.51
C SER A 379 7.81 -13.40 -37.00
N ILE A 380 8.81 -12.60 -37.40
CA ILE A 380 9.11 -12.28 -38.80
C ILE A 380 9.57 -13.51 -39.58
N CYS A 381 10.56 -14.27 -39.08
CA CYS A 381 11.05 -15.46 -39.76
C CYS A 381 11.62 -16.51 -38.78
N LYS A 382 11.71 -17.77 -39.23
CA LYS A 382 12.20 -18.89 -38.41
C LYS A 382 13.67 -18.71 -37.98
N SER A 383 14.51 -18.17 -38.85
CA SER A 383 15.93 -17.90 -38.58
C SER A 383 16.12 -16.91 -37.41
N TRP A 384 15.47 -15.76 -37.48
CA TRP A 384 15.53 -14.77 -36.40
C TRP A 384 14.86 -15.30 -35.13
N ARG A 385 13.79 -16.08 -35.25
CA ARG A 385 13.14 -16.72 -34.09
C ARG A 385 14.04 -17.71 -33.36
N SER A 386 14.92 -18.43 -34.07
CA SER A 386 15.89 -19.34 -33.45
C SER A 386 17.09 -18.62 -32.85
N ILE A 387 17.50 -17.49 -33.45
CA ILE A 387 18.60 -16.66 -32.93
C ILE A 387 18.16 -15.90 -31.68
N ILE A 388 16.97 -15.30 -31.72
CA ILE A 388 16.49 -14.40 -30.68
C ILE A 388 15.84 -15.21 -29.54
N PRO A 389 16.36 -15.10 -28.30
CA PRO A 389 15.85 -15.82 -27.15
C PRO A 389 14.34 -15.69 -26.92
N PRO A 390 13.70 -16.69 -26.32
CA PRO A 390 12.29 -16.61 -25.96
C PRO A 390 11.96 -15.58 -24.89
N VAL A 391 12.96 -15.18 -24.10
CA VAL A 391 12.82 -14.25 -22.99
C VAL A 391 13.34 -12.88 -23.44
N TRP A 392 12.45 -11.90 -23.47
CA TRP A 392 12.84 -10.49 -23.63
C TRP A 392 13.38 -9.97 -22.30
N LEU A 393 14.50 -9.28 -22.35
CA LEU A 393 15.07 -8.57 -21.22
C LEU A 393 14.79 -7.07 -21.38
N PRO A 394 14.14 -6.42 -20.42
CA PRO A 394 13.94 -4.98 -20.49
C PRO A 394 15.27 -4.23 -20.48
N LEU A 395 15.31 -3.09 -21.15
CA LEU A 395 16.49 -2.22 -21.20
C LEU A 395 16.59 -1.26 -20.01
N THR A 396 15.55 -1.20 -19.19
CA THR A 396 15.40 -0.29 -18.05
C THR A 396 14.76 -1.03 -16.88
N PRO A 397 14.92 -0.53 -15.65
CA PRO A 397 14.21 -1.06 -14.51
C PRO A 397 12.71 -1.19 -14.78
N CYS A 398 12.16 -2.33 -14.39
CA CYS A 398 10.74 -2.64 -14.53
C CYS A 398 10.11 -2.87 -13.16
N LEU A 399 8.82 -2.57 -13.04
CA LEU A 399 8.07 -2.82 -11.82
C LEU A 399 7.40 -4.19 -11.93
N ILE A 400 7.85 -5.15 -11.12
CA ILE A 400 7.13 -6.42 -10.96
C ILE A 400 6.10 -6.30 -9.85
N PHE A 401 4.88 -6.76 -10.07
CA PHE A 401 3.80 -6.65 -9.07
C PHE A 401 2.76 -7.77 -9.20
N HIS A 402 2.01 -7.99 -8.11
CA HIS A 402 0.78 -8.78 -8.11
C HIS A 402 -0.43 -7.85 -8.00
N ASP A 403 -1.42 -8.03 -8.86
CA ASP A 403 -2.72 -7.38 -8.76
C ASP A 403 -3.84 -8.31 -8.27
N GLU A 404 -3.49 -9.54 -7.92
CA GLU A 404 -4.38 -10.49 -7.26
C GLU A 404 -3.57 -11.33 -6.26
N MET A 405 -4.20 -11.68 -5.13
CA MET A 405 -3.56 -12.37 -4.00
C MET A 405 -2.68 -13.58 -4.36
N ASN A 406 -3.16 -14.41 -5.27
CA ASN A 406 -2.51 -15.64 -5.73
C ASN A 406 -2.40 -15.65 -7.27
N GLY A 407 -2.49 -14.47 -7.89
CA GLY A 407 -2.47 -14.34 -9.34
C GLY A 407 -1.04 -14.34 -9.91
N PRO A 408 -0.94 -14.44 -11.24
CA PRO A 408 0.34 -14.26 -11.92
C PRO A 408 0.93 -12.89 -11.62
N CYS A 409 2.27 -12.83 -11.61
CA CYS A 409 2.93 -11.53 -11.55
C CYS A 409 2.78 -10.80 -12.89
N LYS A 410 2.82 -9.48 -12.82
CA LYS A 410 2.81 -8.57 -13.96
C LYS A 410 4.07 -7.75 -13.95
N LEU A 411 4.57 -7.43 -15.13
CA LEU A 411 5.73 -6.58 -15.34
C LEU A 411 5.25 -5.30 -16.01
N PHE A 412 5.45 -4.17 -15.34
CA PHE A 412 5.23 -2.86 -15.92
C PHE A 412 6.57 -2.30 -16.42
N ASP A 413 6.61 -1.95 -17.70
CA ASP A 413 7.75 -1.32 -18.36
C ASP A 413 7.49 0.19 -18.48
N PRO A 414 8.31 1.05 -17.82
CA PRO A 414 8.16 2.50 -17.89
C PRO A 414 8.41 3.07 -19.28
N LEU A 415 9.23 2.42 -20.13
CA LEU A 415 9.51 2.90 -21.48
C LEU A 415 8.32 2.72 -22.42
N SER A 416 7.80 1.50 -22.51
CA SER A 416 6.62 1.23 -23.35
C SER A 416 5.31 1.67 -22.73
N LYS A 417 5.31 2.01 -21.43
CA LYS A 417 4.11 2.33 -20.62
C LYS A 417 3.07 1.22 -20.68
N ARG A 418 3.54 -0.03 -20.71
CA ARG A 418 2.69 -1.22 -20.84
C ARG A 418 2.93 -2.18 -19.69
N VAL A 419 1.85 -2.86 -19.34
CA VAL A 419 1.85 -3.98 -18.41
C VAL A 419 1.84 -5.27 -19.21
N TYR A 420 2.75 -6.18 -18.87
CA TYR A 420 2.86 -7.50 -19.44
C TYR A 420 2.50 -8.54 -18.38
N ALA A 421 1.77 -9.58 -18.76
CA ALA A 421 1.62 -10.75 -17.93
C ALA A 421 2.95 -11.49 -17.90
N ALA A 422 3.52 -11.70 -16.72
CA ALA A 422 4.73 -12.47 -16.54
C ALA A 422 4.34 -13.91 -16.13
N ASN A 423 4.61 -14.87 -17.00
CA ASN A 423 4.31 -16.28 -16.71
C ASN A 423 5.42 -16.91 -15.86
N ILE A 424 5.44 -16.53 -14.57
CA ILE A 424 6.42 -16.99 -13.58
C ILE A 424 5.64 -17.62 -12.40
N PRO A 425 5.18 -18.88 -12.56
CA PRO A 425 4.39 -19.55 -11.52
C PRO A 425 5.12 -19.69 -10.19
N GLU A 426 6.46 -19.71 -10.21
CA GLU A 426 7.33 -19.78 -9.04
C GLU A 426 7.21 -18.54 -8.14
N LEU A 427 6.63 -17.44 -8.64
CA LEU A 427 6.38 -16.20 -7.88
C LEU A 427 4.90 -16.01 -7.54
N HIS A 428 3.99 -16.92 -7.87
CA HIS A 428 2.56 -16.73 -7.60
C HIS A 428 2.27 -16.53 -6.11
N GLY A 429 1.81 -15.33 -5.76
CA GLY A 429 1.52 -14.97 -4.36
C GLY A 429 2.77 -14.70 -3.51
N ALA A 430 3.97 -14.61 -4.09
CA ALA A 430 5.19 -14.25 -3.36
C ALA A 430 5.13 -12.80 -2.85
N THR A 431 5.75 -12.54 -1.70
CA THR A 431 6.02 -11.20 -1.21
C THR A 431 7.43 -10.80 -1.65
N PHE A 432 7.57 -9.67 -2.34
CA PHE A 432 8.87 -9.12 -2.71
C PHE A 432 9.45 -8.31 -1.56
N HIS A 433 10.68 -8.63 -1.17
CA HIS A 433 11.37 -7.96 -0.08
C HIS A 433 12.45 -7.02 -0.57
N PHE A 434 13.29 -7.43 -1.51
CA PHE A 434 14.36 -6.59 -2.06
C PHE A 434 14.75 -7.08 -3.46
N SER A 435 15.39 -6.23 -4.27
CA SER A 435 15.99 -6.61 -5.54
C SER A 435 17.33 -5.91 -5.75
N LYS A 436 18.27 -6.63 -6.36
CA LYS A 436 19.58 -6.09 -6.76
C LYS A 436 20.19 -7.02 -7.82
N GLY A 437 20.78 -6.43 -8.86
CA GLY A 437 21.47 -7.19 -9.93
C GLY A 437 20.59 -8.25 -10.61
N GLY A 438 19.32 -7.95 -10.87
CA GLY A 438 18.36 -8.89 -11.47
C GLY A 438 17.89 -10.05 -10.56
N TRP A 439 18.34 -10.10 -9.31
CA TRP A 439 17.83 -11.05 -8.31
C TRP A 439 16.73 -10.41 -7.45
N LEU A 440 15.73 -11.21 -7.12
CA LEU A 440 14.70 -10.88 -6.13
C LEU A 440 14.98 -11.66 -4.84
N LEU A 441 14.84 -10.99 -3.70
CA LEU A 441 14.67 -11.63 -2.40
C LEU A 441 13.17 -11.66 -2.09
N VAL A 442 12.62 -12.86 -1.91
CA VAL A 442 11.17 -13.07 -1.82
C VAL A 442 10.82 -14.02 -0.68
N SER A 443 9.56 -14.02 -0.28
CA SER A 443 9.05 -15.05 0.64
C SER A 443 7.63 -15.47 0.35
N PHE A 444 7.26 -16.67 0.78
CA PHE A 444 5.87 -17.10 0.88
C PHE A 444 5.39 -17.02 2.33
N GLU A 445 4.22 -16.40 2.53
CA GLU A 445 3.54 -16.26 3.83
C GLU A 445 4.44 -15.75 4.96
N ASN A 446 5.51 -15.02 4.60
CA ASN A 446 6.56 -14.58 5.51
C ASN A 446 7.15 -15.76 6.32
N LYS A 447 7.56 -16.86 5.68
CA LYS A 447 8.27 -17.95 6.37
C LYS A 447 9.44 -18.47 5.55
N SER A 448 9.18 -18.82 4.28
CA SER A 448 10.20 -19.36 3.40
C SER A 448 10.83 -18.26 2.55
N ILE A 449 11.95 -17.70 3.02
CA ILE A 449 12.70 -16.66 2.30
C ILE A 449 13.64 -17.34 1.28
N PHE A 450 13.73 -16.80 0.08
CA PHE A 450 14.65 -17.30 -0.94
C PHE A 450 15.01 -16.22 -1.96
N PHE A 451 16.12 -16.42 -2.63
CA PHE A 451 16.49 -15.68 -3.83
C PHE A 451 15.87 -16.31 -5.07
N PHE A 452 15.40 -15.46 -5.98
CA PHE A 452 14.85 -15.87 -7.25
C PHE A 452 15.24 -14.89 -8.35
N ASN A 453 15.78 -15.40 -9.44
CA ASN A 453 16.04 -14.61 -10.63
C ASN A 453 14.91 -14.85 -11.65
N PRO A 454 14.04 -13.86 -11.93
CA PRO A 454 12.91 -14.05 -12.85
C PRO A 454 13.31 -14.24 -14.32
N PHE A 455 14.57 -13.94 -14.67
CA PHE A 455 15.08 -14.04 -16.03
C PHE A 455 15.79 -15.38 -16.29
N THR A 456 16.54 -15.89 -15.32
CA THR A 456 17.21 -17.21 -15.41
C THR A 456 16.38 -18.34 -14.79
N ARG A 457 15.37 -18.01 -14.00
CA ARG A 457 14.58 -18.93 -13.14
C ARG A 457 15.40 -19.66 -12.07
N GLU A 458 16.61 -19.21 -11.80
CA GLU A 458 17.43 -19.76 -10.73
C GLU A 458 16.84 -19.41 -9.37
N ARG A 459 16.95 -20.36 -8.45
CA ARG A 459 16.44 -20.25 -7.08
C ARG A 459 17.52 -20.68 -6.10
N ILE A 460 17.76 -19.85 -5.10
CA ILE A 460 18.67 -20.16 -3.98
C ILE A 460 17.88 -20.01 -2.69
N GLY A 461 17.72 -21.11 -1.96
CA GLY A 461 17.00 -21.11 -0.68
C GLY A 461 17.82 -20.45 0.43
N LEU A 462 17.12 -19.84 1.38
CA LEU A 462 17.67 -19.42 2.67
C LEU A 462 17.03 -20.25 3.79
N PRO A 463 17.70 -20.40 4.94
CA PRO A 463 17.08 -21.02 6.10
C PRO A 463 15.86 -20.20 6.55
N ASP A 464 14.89 -20.86 7.17
CA ASP A 464 13.74 -20.17 7.75
C ASP A 464 14.22 -19.22 8.85
N LEU A 465 13.68 -18.01 8.85
CA LEU A 465 14.01 -16.98 9.84
C LEU A 465 12.96 -16.99 10.94
N ASP A 466 13.36 -17.37 12.15
CA ASP A 466 12.45 -17.45 13.30
C ASP A 466 12.12 -16.08 13.92
N TYR A 467 12.89 -15.05 13.58
CA TYR A 467 12.76 -13.69 14.11
C TYR A 467 12.03 -12.74 13.15
N PRO A 468 11.28 -11.75 13.69
CA PRO A 468 10.68 -10.72 12.86
C PRO A 468 11.72 -9.83 12.19
N PHE A 469 11.40 -9.35 10.97
CA PHE A 469 12.15 -8.29 10.30
C PHE A 469 11.19 -7.23 9.75
N SER A 470 11.57 -5.96 9.90
CA SER A 470 10.89 -4.84 9.23
C SER A 470 11.50 -4.55 7.86
N SER A 471 12.77 -4.88 7.70
CA SER A 471 13.60 -4.55 6.54
C SER A 471 14.62 -5.64 6.29
N ILE A 472 14.88 -5.97 5.03
CA ILE A 472 15.84 -7.01 4.65
C ILE A 472 16.47 -6.69 3.28
N SER A 473 17.78 -6.88 3.16
CA SER A 473 18.50 -6.73 1.90
C SER A 473 19.73 -7.63 1.86
N PHE A 474 20.57 -7.48 0.84
CA PHE A 474 21.78 -8.29 0.69
C PHE A 474 22.95 -7.49 0.08
N SER A 475 24.17 -7.90 0.41
CA SER A 475 25.40 -7.15 0.11
C SER A 475 25.81 -7.22 -1.36
N SER A 476 25.94 -8.43 -1.89
CA SER A 476 26.43 -8.75 -3.23
C SER A 476 25.54 -9.82 -3.90
N MET A 477 25.87 -10.25 -5.10
CA MET A 477 25.06 -11.24 -5.83
C MET A 477 24.85 -12.52 -4.99
N PRO A 478 23.65 -13.12 -4.97
CA PRO A 478 23.37 -14.33 -4.18
C PRO A 478 24.24 -15.54 -4.54
N THR A 479 24.88 -15.53 -5.70
CA THR A 479 25.83 -16.55 -6.17
C THR A 479 27.26 -16.30 -5.71
N SER A 480 27.54 -15.14 -5.13
CA SER A 480 28.86 -14.78 -4.61
C SER A 480 29.08 -15.35 -3.21
N LEU A 481 30.32 -15.77 -2.92
CA LEU A 481 30.70 -16.33 -1.61
C LEU A 481 30.74 -15.27 -0.50
N ASP A 482 30.85 -13.99 -0.85
CA ASP A 482 30.84 -12.85 0.08
C ASP A 482 29.43 -12.27 0.31
N CYS A 483 28.40 -12.89 -0.26
CA CYS A 483 27.04 -12.43 -0.11
C CYS A 483 26.57 -12.64 1.34
N VAL A 484 26.08 -11.56 1.93
CA VAL A 484 25.46 -11.53 3.24
C VAL A 484 24.08 -10.94 3.08
N VAL A 485 23.09 -11.68 3.59
CA VAL A 485 21.72 -11.22 3.76
C VAL A 485 21.62 -10.58 5.13
N PHE A 486 21.07 -9.38 5.19
CA PHE A 486 20.95 -8.60 6.41
C PHE A 486 19.49 -8.22 6.62
N ALA A 487 18.95 -8.61 7.77
CA ALA A 487 17.59 -8.30 8.20
C ALA A 487 17.64 -7.53 9.52
N ILE A 488 16.78 -6.53 9.67
CA ILE A 488 16.71 -5.69 10.86
C ILE A 488 15.26 -5.45 11.31
N PHE A 489 15.07 -5.35 12.62
CA PHE A 489 13.79 -5.08 13.26
C PHE A 489 13.95 -4.22 14.52
N ASN A 490 13.02 -3.29 14.73
CA ASN A 490 12.84 -2.62 16.02
C ASN A 490 11.80 -3.37 16.87
N GLY A 491 12.16 -3.73 18.09
CA GLY A 491 11.28 -4.33 19.10
C GLY A 491 10.18 -3.41 19.61
N ARG A 492 9.31 -3.93 20.49
CA ARG A 492 8.12 -3.23 21.00
C ARG A 492 8.42 -1.98 21.82
N SER A 493 9.58 -1.92 22.46
CA SER A 493 10.10 -0.76 23.21
C SER A 493 10.68 0.32 22.30
N PHE A 494 10.81 0.06 20.99
CA PHE A 494 11.53 0.86 19.98
C PHE A 494 13.03 1.05 20.23
N ASP A 495 13.52 0.73 21.44
CA ASP A 495 14.92 0.80 21.85
C ASP A 495 15.68 -0.50 21.56
N ASP A 496 14.97 -1.63 21.38
CA ASP A 496 15.56 -2.92 21.07
C ASP A 496 15.74 -3.08 19.56
N ILE A 497 16.96 -3.38 19.13
CA ILE A 497 17.27 -3.70 17.73
C ILE A 497 17.65 -5.17 17.63
N CYS A 498 16.94 -5.89 16.78
CA CYS A 498 17.27 -7.25 16.37
C CYS A 498 17.87 -7.20 14.97
N ILE A 499 19.05 -7.76 14.81
CA ILE A 499 19.74 -7.93 13.54
C ILE A 499 19.88 -9.42 13.30
N CYS A 500 19.55 -9.86 12.10
CA CYS A 500 19.77 -11.22 11.65
C CYS A 500 20.60 -11.20 10.37
N THR A 501 21.64 -12.01 10.31
CA THR A 501 22.47 -12.17 9.11
C THR A 501 22.55 -13.63 8.70
N CYS A 502 22.65 -13.88 7.40
CA CYS A 502 23.00 -15.20 6.88
C CYS A 502 23.72 -15.08 5.55
N SER A 503 24.43 -16.13 5.16
CA SER A 503 24.99 -16.25 3.81
C SER A 503 24.13 -17.22 2.99
N PRO A 504 24.08 -17.06 1.65
CA PRO A 504 23.47 -18.06 0.78
C PRO A 504 24.02 -19.47 1.05
N GLY A 505 23.14 -20.44 1.24
CA GLY A 505 23.52 -21.83 1.58
C GLY A 505 23.80 -22.11 3.06
N ALA A 506 23.72 -21.10 3.94
CA ALA A 506 23.80 -21.31 5.38
C ALA A 506 22.63 -22.17 5.90
N GLN A 507 22.86 -22.88 7.01
CA GLN A 507 21.84 -23.73 7.65
C GLN A 507 20.96 -22.96 8.66
N SER A 508 21.43 -21.80 9.14
CA SER A 508 20.74 -20.98 10.13
C SER A 508 21.13 -19.51 9.97
N TRP A 509 20.31 -18.63 10.56
CA TRP A 509 20.63 -17.22 10.72
C TRP A 509 21.51 -17.01 11.96
N ALA A 510 22.46 -16.09 11.86
CA ALA A 510 23.10 -15.50 13.03
C ALA A 510 22.20 -14.37 13.53
N THR A 511 21.90 -14.34 14.83
CA THR A 511 21.00 -13.35 15.42
C THR A 511 21.74 -12.55 16.49
N TYR A 512 21.76 -11.24 16.31
CA TYR A 512 22.27 -10.27 17.26
C TYR A 512 21.09 -9.50 17.87
N LEU A 513 20.94 -9.58 19.20
CA LEU A 513 19.94 -8.86 19.98
C LEU A 513 20.63 -7.78 20.81
N ARG A 514 20.32 -6.51 20.56
CA ARG A 514 20.77 -5.41 21.41
C ARG A 514 19.58 -4.86 22.21
N GLY A 515 19.58 -5.15 23.50
CA GLY A 515 18.47 -4.86 24.44
C GLY A 515 18.68 -3.65 25.35
N GLU A 516 19.63 -2.75 25.05
CA GLU A 516 19.88 -1.58 25.88
C GLU A 516 19.98 -0.30 25.05
N GLY A 517 18.99 0.57 25.26
CA GLY A 517 18.97 2.01 25.00
C GLY A 517 19.97 2.50 23.97
N VAL A 518 19.69 2.25 22.69
CA VAL A 518 20.52 2.74 21.59
C VAL A 518 20.51 4.26 21.63
N TYR A 519 21.62 4.86 22.05
CA TYR A 519 21.82 6.30 22.02
C TYR A 519 22.76 6.68 20.87
N PRO A 520 22.34 7.54 19.92
CA PRO A 520 21.04 8.22 19.86
C PRO A 520 19.89 7.28 19.41
N LEU A 521 18.66 7.62 19.82
CA LEU A 521 17.45 6.86 19.48
C LEU A 521 17.36 6.66 17.96
N PHE A 522 17.25 5.39 17.53
CA PHE A 522 17.19 5.04 16.12
C PHE A 522 15.97 4.17 15.81
N ARG A 523 15.08 4.71 14.99
CA ARG A 523 13.91 4.01 14.48
C ARG A 523 14.15 3.72 13.01
N VAL A 524 14.33 2.43 12.68
CA VAL A 524 14.48 1.97 11.30
C VAL A 524 13.23 2.42 10.53
N ASP A 525 13.44 3.20 9.47
CA ASP A 525 12.37 3.55 8.56
C ASP A 525 12.08 2.37 7.60
N SER A 526 10.95 2.40 6.91
CA SER A 526 10.44 1.28 6.09
C SER A 526 11.18 1.08 4.75
N THR A 527 12.42 1.56 4.64
CA THR A 527 13.29 1.34 3.49
C THR A 527 14.26 0.23 3.77
N ASN A 528 14.59 -0.55 2.75
CA ASN A 528 15.60 -1.58 2.91
C ASN A 528 17.00 -1.02 3.13
N PRO A 529 17.82 -1.71 3.95
CA PRO A 529 19.20 -1.33 4.17
C PRO A 529 19.98 -1.38 2.85
N ILE A 530 20.91 -0.46 2.65
CA ILE A 530 21.73 -0.39 1.45
C ILE A 530 23.16 -0.76 1.81
N PHE A 531 23.71 -1.76 1.13
CA PHE A 531 25.11 -2.14 1.29
C PHE A 531 26.01 -1.24 0.47
N HIS A 532 26.92 -0.54 1.14
CA HIS A 532 27.84 0.41 0.55
C HIS A 532 29.15 0.40 1.34
N ASN A 533 30.30 0.37 0.63
CA ASN A 533 31.63 0.38 1.23
C ASN A 533 31.84 -0.63 2.39
N GLY A 534 31.34 -1.86 2.24
CA GLY A 534 31.56 -2.95 3.21
C GLY A 534 30.58 -2.96 4.39
N VAL A 535 29.64 -2.02 4.46
CA VAL A 535 28.69 -1.91 5.57
C VAL A 535 27.25 -1.74 5.08
N PHE A 536 26.28 -2.15 5.90
CA PHE A 536 24.86 -1.89 5.63
C PHE A 536 24.43 -0.58 6.29
N TYR A 537 24.01 0.38 5.48
CA TYR A 537 23.38 1.61 5.92
C TYR A 537 21.87 1.42 6.06
N CYS A 538 21.35 1.73 7.23
CA CYS A 538 19.93 1.79 7.54
C CYS A 538 19.53 3.25 7.74
N LEU A 539 18.44 3.65 7.09
CA LEU A 539 17.90 4.99 7.23
C LEU A 539 16.87 5.06 8.37
N GLY A 540 17.02 6.05 9.23
CA GLY A 540 16.07 6.35 10.29
C GLY A 540 14.98 7.34 9.88
N GLN A 541 13.90 7.41 10.66
CA GLN A 541 12.69 8.24 10.40
C GLN A 541 12.91 9.75 10.22
N GLN A 542 14.13 10.26 10.43
CA GLN A 542 14.46 11.69 10.31
C GLN A 542 15.76 11.94 9.52
N GLY A 543 16.23 10.94 8.77
CA GLY A 543 17.45 11.04 7.98
C GLY A 543 18.74 10.69 8.74
N ASN A 544 18.66 10.32 10.03
CA ASN A 544 19.81 9.74 10.73
C ASN A 544 20.15 8.35 10.18
N LEU A 545 21.40 7.92 10.34
CA LEU A 545 21.91 6.66 9.80
C LEU A 545 22.34 5.70 10.90
N GLY A 546 21.96 4.44 10.74
CA GLY A 546 22.51 3.30 11.48
C GLY A 546 23.35 2.45 10.54
N VAL A 547 24.47 1.93 11.02
CA VAL A 547 25.42 1.17 10.22
C VAL A 547 25.67 -0.17 10.89
N TYR A 548 25.58 -1.23 10.10
CA TYR A 548 26.04 -2.55 10.48
C TYR A 548 27.29 -2.92 9.69
N ASN A 549 28.40 -3.14 10.40
CA ASN A 549 29.64 -3.61 9.81
C ASN A 549 29.66 -5.14 9.79
N VAL A 550 29.70 -5.71 8.59
CA VAL A 550 29.63 -7.15 8.37
C VAL A 550 30.88 -7.88 8.86
N ILE A 551 32.05 -7.26 8.73
CA ILE A 551 33.34 -7.87 9.10
C ILE A 551 33.52 -7.85 10.61
N GLU A 552 33.18 -6.72 11.24
CA GLU A 552 33.33 -6.53 12.68
C GLU A 552 32.15 -7.10 13.47
N ASP A 553 31.03 -7.43 12.81
CA ASP A 553 29.76 -7.83 13.42
C ASP A 553 29.26 -6.79 14.45
N THR A 554 29.33 -5.51 14.08
CA THR A 554 28.97 -4.38 14.96
C THR A 554 27.84 -3.54 14.40
N TRP A 555 26.90 -3.17 15.27
CA TRP A 555 25.86 -2.18 14.98
C TRP A 555 26.16 -0.85 15.67
N THR A 556 26.19 0.23 14.90
CA THR A 556 26.43 1.59 15.39
C THR A 556 25.43 2.57 14.80
N VAL A 557 24.78 3.37 15.64
CA VAL A 557 24.01 4.52 15.17
C VAL A 557 24.93 5.72 15.07
N LEU A 558 25.01 6.31 13.88
CA LEU A 558 25.90 7.43 13.63
C LEU A 558 25.34 8.70 14.28
N LYS A 559 26.24 9.51 14.83
CA LYS A 559 25.89 10.84 15.37
C LYS A 559 25.60 11.85 14.25
N ASN A 560 26.21 11.64 13.08
CA ASN A 560 26.05 12.42 11.87
C ASN A 560 25.72 11.46 10.71
N PRO A 561 24.87 11.84 9.74
CA PRO A 561 24.21 13.14 9.61
C PRO A 561 23.20 13.39 10.72
N THR A 562 23.08 14.65 11.13
CA THR A 562 22.07 15.04 12.11
C THR A 562 20.68 14.88 11.51
N PRO A 563 19.68 14.49 12.32
CA PRO A 563 18.29 14.43 11.86
C PRO A 563 17.84 15.74 11.21
N LEU A 564 17.29 15.67 10.00
CA LEU A 564 16.86 16.83 9.22
C LEU A 564 15.58 17.51 9.75
N GLN A 565 15.01 17.01 10.86
CA GLN A 565 13.77 17.48 11.48
C GLN A 565 12.59 17.59 10.50
N LEU A 566 12.59 16.76 9.45
CA LEU A 566 11.53 16.75 8.44
C LEU A 566 10.21 16.30 9.08
N PRO A 567 9.06 16.84 8.60
CA PRO A 567 7.75 16.30 8.95
C PRO A 567 7.64 14.81 8.62
N ILE A 568 6.56 14.18 9.05
CA ILE A 568 6.31 12.78 8.73
C ILE A 568 6.11 12.64 7.21
N GLY A 569 6.91 11.78 6.58
CA GLY A 569 6.90 11.48 5.15
C GLY A 569 7.60 10.14 4.86
N LEU A 570 7.68 9.78 3.59
CA LEU A 570 8.29 8.54 3.11
C LEU A 570 9.76 8.81 2.81
N CYS A 571 10.65 8.00 3.36
CA CYS A 571 12.07 8.06 3.09
C CYS A 571 12.45 6.95 2.11
N PHE A 572 13.51 7.14 1.31
CA PHE A 572 14.10 6.13 0.43
C PHE A 572 15.63 6.32 0.41
N LEU A 573 16.38 5.27 0.75
CA LEU A 573 17.84 5.25 0.61
C LEU A 573 18.22 4.51 -0.67
N ILE A 574 19.14 5.07 -1.44
CA ILE A 574 19.59 4.54 -2.74
C ILE A 574 21.12 4.61 -2.77
N GLU A 575 21.76 3.59 -3.33
CA GLU A 575 23.17 3.66 -3.75
C GLU A 575 23.22 3.86 -5.26
N SER A 576 24.09 4.77 -5.70
CA SER A 576 24.32 5.08 -7.11
C SER A 576 25.77 5.47 -7.31
N GLU A 577 26.50 4.71 -8.13
CA GLU A 577 27.89 4.99 -8.52
C GLU A 577 28.82 5.30 -7.33
N GLY A 578 28.64 4.58 -6.22
CA GLY A 578 29.45 4.77 -5.01
C GLY A 578 29.04 5.99 -4.16
N GLN A 579 27.85 6.56 -4.37
CA GLN A 579 27.28 7.58 -3.51
C GLN A 579 25.95 7.12 -2.91
N LEU A 580 25.64 7.62 -1.70
CA LEU A 580 24.35 7.42 -1.06
C LEU A 580 23.43 8.62 -1.31
N LEU A 581 22.26 8.32 -1.86
CA LEU A 581 21.17 9.27 -2.07
C LEU A 581 20.03 8.99 -1.10
N PHE A 582 19.45 10.06 -0.57
CA PHE A 582 18.26 10.02 0.28
C PHE A 582 17.13 10.81 -0.38
N VAL A 583 16.01 10.14 -0.69
CA VAL A 583 14.80 10.80 -1.18
C VAL A 583 13.75 10.85 -0.06
N TYR A 584 13.28 12.05 0.25
CA TYR A 584 12.16 12.28 1.14
C TYR A 584 10.92 12.69 0.32
N ASN A 585 9.79 12.03 0.58
CA ASN A 585 8.54 12.23 -0.15
C ASN A 585 7.37 12.42 0.83
N ARG A 586 6.77 13.61 0.81
CA ARG A 586 5.55 13.96 1.55
C ARG A 586 4.33 14.14 0.64
N ARG A 587 4.27 13.40 -0.48
CA ARG A 587 3.28 13.48 -1.58
C ARG A 587 3.26 14.80 -2.35
N THR A 588 3.18 15.92 -1.65
CA THR A 588 3.16 17.27 -2.23
C THR A 588 4.56 17.87 -2.36
N GLN A 589 5.53 17.32 -1.63
CA GLN A 589 6.89 17.82 -1.56
C GLN A 589 7.86 16.64 -1.63
N ILE A 590 8.81 16.73 -2.57
CA ILE A 590 9.87 15.74 -2.75
C ILE A 590 11.20 16.47 -2.62
N HIS A 591 12.08 15.94 -1.77
CA HIS A 591 13.45 16.40 -1.61
C HIS A 591 14.39 15.25 -1.89
N VAL A 592 15.53 15.56 -2.51
CA VAL A 592 16.61 14.62 -2.75
C VAL A 592 17.85 15.17 -2.08
N PHE A 593 18.60 14.30 -1.41
CA PHE A 593 19.86 14.62 -0.77
C PHE A 593 20.92 13.63 -1.20
N THR A 594 22.17 14.07 -1.29
CA THR A 594 23.35 13.22 -1.38
C THR A 594 24.13 13.29 -0.07
N LEU A 595 24.80 12.20 0.32
CA LEU A 595 25.64 12.18 1.51
C LEU A 595 27.06 12.65 1.15
N ASP A 596 27.50 13.77 1.72
CA ASP A 596 28.92 14.10 1.77
C ASP A 596 29.57 13.22 2.84
N GLU A 597 30.14 12.08 2.45
CA GLU A 597 30.75 11.13 3.39
C GLU A 597 31.96 11.70 4.14
N SER A 598 32.66 12.69 3.55
CA SER A 598 33.81 13.31 4.20
C SER A 598 33.42 14.14 5.42
N LYS A 599 32.24 14.76 5.36
CA LYS A 599 31.67 15.59 6.44
C LYS A 599 30.55 14.88 7.21
N MET A 600 30.04 13.77 6.67
CA MET A 600 28.85 13.05 7.11
C MET A 600 27.62 13.96 7.22
N VAL A 601 27.32 14.73 6.17
CA VAL A 601 26.14 15.63 6.11
C VAL A 601 25.33 15.41 4.85
N TRP A 602 24.00 15.55 4.97
CA TRP A 602 23.10 15.56 3.81
C TRP A 602 23.19 16.90 3.09
N VAL A 603 23.41 16.84 1.77
CA VAL A 603 23.43 18.00 0.87
C VAL A 603 22.26 17.88 -0.08
N GLU A 604 21.39 18.89 -0.13
CA GLU A 604 20.23 18.88 -1.01
C GLU A 604 20.65 18.94 -2.48
N VAL A 605 19.98 18.13 -3.30
CA VAL A 605 20.22 17.98 -4.74
C VAL A 605 19.02 18.57 -5.48
N GLU A 606 19.24 19.64 -6.24
CA GLU A 606 18.18 20.29 -7.02
C GLU A 606 17.87 19.58 -8.34
N VAL A 607 18.86 18.91 -8.93
CA VAL A 607 18.80 18.26 -10.25
C VAL A 607 19.60 16.97 -10.20
N LEU A 608 19.03 15.89 -10.72
CA LEU A 608 19.64 14.55 -10.81
C LEU A 608 20.51 14.36 -12.06
N GLU A 609 20.52 15.34 -12.96
CA GLU A 609 21.23 15.34 -14.23
C GLU A 609 20.87 14.14 -15.12
N ASP A 610 21.80 13.19 -15.29
CA ASP A 610 21.64 12.00 -16.12
C ASP A 610 20.97 10.84 -15.39
N LEU A 611 20.65 10.98 -14.10
CA LEU A 611 20.06 9.90 -13.31
C LEU A 611 18.53 9.83 -13.46
N ALA A 612 18.02 8.60 -13.44
CA ALA A 612 16.63 8.27 -13.19
C ALA A 612 16.53 7.42 -11.93
N LEU A 613 15.66 7.81 -10.98
CA LEU A 613 15.45 7.06 -9.74
C LEU A 613 14.16 6.25 -9.82
N PHE A 614 14.14 5.06 -9.23
CA PHE A 614 12.97 4.19 -9.19
C PHE A 614 12.75 3.71 -7.76
N LEU A 615 11.61 4.11 -7.18
CA LEU A 615 11.34 4.00 -5.76
C LEU A 615 10.14 3.08 -5.50
N SER A 616 10.36 2.09 -4.64
CA SER A 616 9.33 1.21 -4.09
C SER A 616 9.66 0.87 -2.64
N ARG A 617 8.67 0.35 -1.90
CA ARG A 617 8.86 -0.05 -0.49
C ARG A 617 9.95 -1.10 -0.33
N SER A 618 10.02 -2.05 -1.25
CA SER A 618 10.99 -3.14 -1.23
C SER A 618 12.32 -2.76 -1.87
N THR A 619 12.36 -1.87 -2.85
CA THR A 619 13.62 -1.53 -3.53
C THR A 619 13.61 -0.12 -4.07
N SER A 620 14.70 0.58 -3.82
CA SER A 620 15.01 1.85 -4.46
C SER A 620 16.29 1.69 -5.25
N LEU A 621 16.28 2.11 -6.51
CA LEU A 621 17.41 1.94 -7.42
C LEU A 621 17.61 3.19 -8.27
N ALA A 622 18.84 3.39 -8.72
CA ALA A 622 19.23 4.44 -9.64
C ALA A 622 19.66 3.82 -10.97
N MET A 623 19.39 4.54 -12.07
CA MET A 623 19.87 4.21 -13.40
C MET A 623 20.49 5.44 -14.03
N THR A 624 21.74 5.33 -14.47
CA THR A 624 22.41 6.36 -15.27
C THR A 624 21.94 6.27 -16.72
N VAL A 625 21.33 7.34 -17.21
CA VAL A 625 20.80 7.44 -18.57
C VAL A 625 21.91 7.95 -19.49
N ASP A 626 22.47 7.04 -20.29
CA ASP A 626 23.53 7.36 -21.25
C ASP A 626 23.12 8.52 -22.19
N LYS A 627 24.00 9.52 -22.32
CA LYS A 627 23.87 10.65 -23.26
C LYS A 627 23.79 10.18 -24.72
N GLN A 628 24.38 9.03 -25.03
CA GLN A 628 24.39 8.42 -26.37
C GLN A 628 23.25 7.42 -26.60
N ALA A 629 22.35 7.22 -25.63
CA ALA A 629 21.20 6.34 -25.80
C ALA A 629 20.42 6.75 -27.06
N THR A 630 20.26 5.84 -28.02
CA THR A 630 19.68 6.13 -29.34
C THR A 630 18.17 6.42 -29.27
N ALA A 631 17.45 5.76 -28.35
CA ALA A 631 16.02 5.93 -28.16
C ALA A 631 15.68 7.22 -27.39
N ALA A 632 14.89 8.10 -28.01
CA ALA A 632 14.44 9.35 -27.39
C ALA A 632 13.66 9.14 -26.08
N SER A 633 12.93 8.02 -25.98
CA SER A 633 12.18 7.64 -24.77
C SER A 633 13.06 7.33 -23.56
N ILE A 634 14.27 6.81 -23.77
CA ILE A 634 15.24 6.56 -22.69
C ILE A 634 15.82 7.89 -22.22
N ARG A 635 16.17 8.78 -23.15
CA ARG A 635 16.67 10.13 -22.82
C ARG A 635 15.66 10.96 -22.02
N ASP A 636 14.36 10.76 -22.28
CA ASP A 636 13.27 11.41 -21.52
C ASP A 636 13.19 10.93 -20.06
N MET A 637 13.83 9.83 -19.67
CA MET A 637 13.81 9.38 -18.27
C MET A 637 14.75 10.16 -17.35
N LYS A 638 15.65 10.98 -17.93
CA LYS A 638 16.60 11.81 -17.17
C LYS A 638 15.86 12.73 -16.21
N ASN A 639 16.47 12.94 -15.05
CA ASN A 639 16.00 13.88 -14.06
C ASN A 639 14.59 13.58 -13.53
N LYS A 640 14.18 12.30 -13.57
CA LYS A 640 12.87 11.83 -13.12
C LYS A 640 12.97 10.77 -12.03
N ILE A 641 12.00 10.79 -11.13
CA ILE A 641 11.82 9.83 -10.06
C ILE A 641 10.52 9.05 -10.32
N TYR A 642 10.64 7.76 -10.60
CA TYR A 642 9.53 6.85 -10.83
C TYR A 642 9.10 6.17 -9.54
N PHE A 643 7.83 6.25 -9.18
CA PHE A 643 7.26 5.58 -8.01
C PHE A 643 6.53 4.30 -8.43
N SER A 644 6.45 3.35 -7.51
CA SER A 644 5.68 2.10 -7.66
C SER A 644 4.14 2.26 -7.65
N ARG A 645 3.64 3.48 -7.87
CA ARG A 645 2.21 3.81 -7.91
C ARG A 645 1.75 4.00 -9.35
N PHE A 646 0.50 3.62 -9.61
CA PHE A 646 -0.15 3.78 -10.91
C PHE A 646 -1.20 4.87 -10.84
N ARG A 647 -1.25 5.73 -11.85
CA ARG A 647 -2.33 6.71 -12.01
C ARG A 647 -3.62 6.00 -12.40
N GLU A 648 -4.75 6.43 -11.84
CA GLU A 648 -6.05 5.83 -12.16
C GLU A 648 -6.54 6.13 -13.58
N ASP A 649 -6.16 7.27 -14.15
CA ASP A 649 -6.65 7.76 -15.45
C ASP A 649 -5.91 7.19 -16.67
N SER A 650 -4.62 6.88 -16.50
CA SER A 650 -3.69 6.58 -17.58
C SER A 650 -3.02 5.22 -17.42
N HIS A 651 -3.22 4.54 -16.28
CA HIS A 651 -2.57 3.28 -15.90
C HIS A 651 -1.03 3.30 -16.03
N GLY A 652 -0.43 4.49 -16.14
CA GLY A 652 1.01 4.71 -16.19
C GLY A 652 1.61 4.87 -14.78
N PRO A 653 2.94 4.77 -14.66
CA PRO A 653 3.63 4.92 -13.40
C PRO A 653 3.60 6.40 -13.01
N LEU A 654 3.46 6.66 -11.72
CA LEU A 654 3.61 7.99 -11.18
C LEU A 654 5.09 8.36 -11.24
N PHE A 655 5.41 9.50 -11.84
CA PHE A 655 6.77 10.03 -11.81
C PHE A 655 6.78 11.49 -11.40
N TYR A 656 7.90 11.92 -10.82
CA TYR A 656 8.20 13.30 -10.51
C TYR A 656 9.36 13.76 -11.38
N ASP A 657 9.18 14.91 -12.02
CA ASP A 657 10.18 15.54 -12.87
C ASP A 657 10.84 16.68 -12.08
N MET A 658 12.13 16.53 -11.81
CA MET A 658 12.87 17.45 -10.93
C MET A 658 13.09 18.83 -11.57
N GLU A 659 13.21 18.91 -12.90
CA GLU A 659 13.48 20.16 -13.63
C GLU A 659 12.25 21.06 -13.62
N SER A 660 11.13 20.52 -14.08
CA SER A 660 9.87 21.25 -14.14
C SER A 660 9.27 21.48 -12.74
N LYS A 661 9.79 20.79 -11.71
CA LYS A 661 9.17 20.61 -10.38
C LYS A 661 7.67 20.33 -10.51
N SER A 662 7.29 19.70 -11.62
CA SER A 662 5.91 19.69 -12.06
C SER A 662 5.18 18.50 -11.48
N HIS A 663 3.97 18.80 -11.04
CA HIS A 663 3.07 17.87 -10.41
C HIS A 663 2.31 17.08 -11.49
N LEU A 664 2.93 16.03 -12.04
CA LEU A 664 2.15 14.82 -12.37
C LEU A 664 1.75 14.04 -11.10
N LEU A 665 2.04 14.62 -9.93
CA LEU A 665 1.74 14.20 -8.58
C LEU A 665 0.23 14.29 -8.29
N ASP A 666 -0.57 13.48 -8.97
CA ASP A 666 -1.85 13.07 -8.39
C ASP A 666 -1.60 11.81 -7.55
N PHE A 667 -0.73 11.93 -6.53
CA PHE A 667 -0.58 10.87 -5.50
C PHE A 667 -1.96 10.51 -4.94
N TYR A 668 -2.84 11.51 -4.85
CA TYR A 668 -4.22 11.41 -4.42
C TYR A 668 -5.20 10.81 -5.46
N LYS A 669 -4.76 10.47 -6.66
CA LYS A 669 -5.52 9.64 -7.63
C LYS A 669 -4.63 8.56 -8.21
N SER A 670 -3.90 7.92 -7.30
CA SER A 670 -2.98 6.85 -7.62
C SER A 670 -3.16 5.69 -6.68
N LYS A 671 -2.94 4.49 -7.20
CA LYS A 671 -2.96 3.24 -6.44
C LYS A 671 -1.62 2.56 -6.42
N GLU A 672 -1.31 1.88 -5.33
CA GLU A 672 -0.08 1.10 -5.18
C GLU A 672 -0.42 -0.34 -4.80
N PHE A 673 0.15 -1.30 -5.51
CA PHE A 673 0.03 -2.71 -5.15
C PHE A 673 0.99 -3.03 -4.00
N ILE A 674 0.52 -3.76 -2.98
CA ILE A 674 1.34 -4.11 -1.81
C ILE A 674 2.56 -4.94 -2.19
N LYS A 675 2.35 -5.93 -3.04
CA LYS A 675 3.40 -6.85 -3.48
C LYS A 675 3.95 -6.37 -4.80
N CYS A 676 4.76 -5.32 -4.77
CA CYS A 676 5.48 -4.83 -5.94
C CYS A 676 6.93 -4.50 -5.59
N THR A 677 7.82 -4.58 -6.57
CA THR A 677 9.20 -4.13 -6.46
C THR A 677 9.73 -3.68 -7.81
N TRP A 678 10.57 -2.65 -7.82
CA TRP A 678 11.42 -2.40 -8.97
C TRP A 678 12.50 -3.47 -9.07
N ILE A 679 12.83 -3.88 -10.29
CA ILE A 679 13.93 -4.78 -10.60
C ILE A 679 14.68 -4.24 -11.82
N ASP A 680 16.01 -4.17 -11.71
CA ASP A 680 16.88 -3.86 -12.83
C ASP A 680 17.28 -5.17 -13.56
N PRO A 681 16.80 -5.40 -14.79
CA PRO A 681 17.17 -6.55 -15.61
C PRO A 681 18.58 -6.47 -16.18
N THR A 682 19.21 -5.28 -16.21
CA THR A 682 20.50 -5.03 -16.89
C THR A 682 21.72 -5.45 -16.05
N GLY A 683 21.50 -6.04 -14.88
CA GLY A 683 22.57 -6.59 -14.03
C GLY A 683 23.40 -7.71 -14.67
N PHE A 684 23.04 -8.19 -15.87
CA PHE A 684 23.72 -9.26 -16.59
C PHE A 684 24.14 -8.84 -18.01
N GLU A 685 25.40 -9.10 -18.36
CA GLU A 685 25.89 -9.29 -19.72
C GLU A 685 25.73 -10.76 -20.11
N PHE A 686 25.19 -10.98 -21.31
CA PHE A 686 24.99 -12.32 -21.86
C PHE A 686 26.08 -12.57 -22.90
N GLY A 687 27.00 -13.50 -22.61
CA GLY A 687 27.98 -14.00 -23.57
C GLY A 687 27.32 -15.01 -24.49
N LEU A 688 27.47 -14.82 -25.80
CA LEU A 688 26.93 -15.72 -26.83
C LEU A 688 28.09 -16.40 -27.59
N ASP A 689 27.92 -17.64 -28.04
CA ASP A 689 28.85 -18.27 -28.97
C ASP A 689 28.72 -17.67 -30.39
N SER A 690 29.62 -18.08 -31.28
CA SER A 690 29.58 -17.72 -32.71
C SER A 690 28.33 -18.21 -33.45
N GLN A 691 27.47 -19.00 -32.80
CA GLN A 691 26.19 -19.50 -33.31
C GLN A 691 24.98 -18.81 -32.65
N GLY A 692 25.21 -17.88 -31.71
CA GLY A 692 24.16 -17.14 -31.00
C GLY A 692 23.55 -17.86 -29.80
N ASN A 693 24.12 -18.98 -29.36
CA ASN A 693 23.68 -19.68 -28.16
C ASN A 693 24.24 -19.00 -26.90
N LEU A 694 23.45 -19.00 -25.83
CA LEU A 694 23.85 -18.46 -24.54
C LEU A 694 25.01 -19.28 -23.93
N LEU A 695 26.22 -18.72 -23.95
CA LEU A 695 27.43 -19.33 -23.37
C LEU A 695 27.64 -18.94 -21.91
N SER A 696 27.36 -17.70 -21.56
CA SER A 696 27.60 -17.20 -20.21
C SER A 696 26.63 -16.09 -19.83
N VAL A 697 26.32 -16.01 -18.55
CA VAL A 697 25.62 -14.88 -17.93
C VAL A 697 26.61 -14.27 -16.96
N THR A 698 27.20 -13.15 -17.31
CA THR A 698 28.22 -12.45 -16.52
C THR A 698 27.64 -11.16 -15.96
N SER A 699 27.73 -10.94 -14.65
CA SER A 699 27.22 -9.71 -14.02
C SER A 699 27.93 -8.45 -14.57
N ARG A 700 27.21 -7.34 -14.76
CA ARG A 700 27.82 -6.02 -15.03
C ARG A 700 28.50 -5.42 -13.81
N PHE A 701 28.04 -5.77 -12.62
CA PHE A 701 28.61 -5.32 -11.36
C PHE A 701 29.65 -6.36 -10.92
N ARG A 702 30.93 -5.98 -11.01
CA ARG A 702 32.07 -6.74 -10.47
C ARG A 702 32.42 -6.27 -9.09
#